data_AF-A0A9E3RFY2-F1
#
_entry.id   AF-A0A9E3RFY2-F1
#
_cell.length_a   1.000
_cell.length_b   1.000
_cell.length_c   1.000
_cell.angle_alpha   90.00
_cell.angle_beta   90.00
_cell.angle_gamma   90.00
#
_symmetry.space_group_name_H-M   'P 1'
#
loop_
_entity.id
_entity.type
_entity.pdbx_description
1 polymer ?
#
loop_
_entity_poly.entity_id
_entity_poly.type
_entity_poly.pdbx_seq_one_letter_code
_entity_poly.pdbx_strand_id
1 'polypeptide(L)'
;MRILYCNSAATSIFLSLCFLFSNPFQSLADEGMWLPMLLQETVYHDMQNEGLKLTPEDIYSMNQSSLKDAVVQYGAGCTGAMISGDGLIITNHHCAIGRLQSLSSVSNDYVKNGFWAKSRSEELPVRGISITFIIRMEDVTERMMSSLVAGSPGARSKAADSISKAIISEAIHGTKYSATIRPFFNGNQYILIVSEVFKDIRLVGAPPQSIADFGGDADNYVWPRQTGDFALFRIYAGAGNEPADYAAENVPYRPRYFFSVSLKGVKENDFVMVFGFPGKTSEYATSFAVDLVQNVSNPEKVAIREVRRDIWSQHMKENDTVRLKYAAKMYGLSNYTKRWQGEMTGLKRANVIAKKQQYESAFTDRINNNEQWMKEYGSLLTDLKLNYDSLRGMQPVVDYYTEALQTPEIWKVAPILRPLVDSMVNRKTVDSVMLKMIANISKQLDGFYKDYDAAADEEMTDAMLELYGRNAGAELTPPELGELIQKYGADYGPLSRYLFETSILDNQKELKQFLLHFKKGSEKKIMNDPAFKISLAITKYYNDFILPPFNRVSENISRLQQRYMKAQMLVFPEKMFYPDANLSLRVAYGTVKGYRPKDAVLFGYYSTLDGLAEKFKPGDEFYDAPQDLLALNEHRDFGRYADADGTLHTCFITTAHTTSGCSGAPVVDATGNLVGLNFDRSSEATAGDYYYDPAQFRNIAVDIRYVLFIMDKFAGAGYLLDEMKFAQ
;
A
#
# COMPACT_ATOMS: atom_id res chain seq x y z
N MET A 1 83.62 -1.70 19.67
CA MET A 1 82.45 -2.16 18.89
C MET A 1 81.98 -3.48 19.49
N ARG A 2 81.25 -3.39 20.60
CA ARG A 2 80.89 -4.49 21.52
C ARG A 2 79.84 -3.93 22.51
N ILE A 3 78.83 -4.73 22.86
CA ILE A 3 78.27 -4.91 24.24
C ILE A 3 77.53 -3.65 24.79
N LEU A 4 76.34 -3.61 25.42
CA LEU A 4 75.32 -4.51 25.99
C LEU A 4 74.54 -3.64 27.05
N TYR A 5 73.45 -4.17 27.61
CA TYR A 5 72.79 -3.83 28.91
C TYR A 5 71.74 -2.69 29.03
N CYS A 6 70.47 -3.11 29.01
CA CYS A 6 69.53 -3.29 30.14
C CYS A 6 69.38 -2.26 31.31
N ASN A 7 68.10 -1.92 31.56
CA ASN A 7 67.38 -1.64 32.82
C ASN A 7 67.69 -0.38 33.67
N SER A 8 66.68 0.47 33.93
CA SER A 8 65.68 0.25 35.00
C SER A 8 64.63 1.39 35.14
N ALA A 9 63.41 0.95 35.47
CA ALA A 9 62.23 1.60 36.04
C ALA A 9 62.28 3.09 36.49
N ALA A 10 61.21 3.86 36.21
CA ALA A 10 60.00 3.90 37.06
C ALA A 10 59.06 5.09 36.73
N THR A 11 57.76 4.83 36.89
CA THR A 11 56.68 5.75 37.35
C THR A 11 56.01 6.74 36.37
N SER A 12 54.82 6.32 35.94
CA SER A 12 53.53 7.04 36.00
C SER A 12 53.29 8.35 35.23
N ILE A 13 52.06 8.42 34.71
CA ILE A 13 51.34 9.57 34.13
C ILE A 13 51.60 9.75 32.62
N PHE A 14 50.81 9.08 31.79
CA PHE A 14 50.23 9.61 30.54
C PHE A 14 49.34 8.53 29.90
N LEU A 15 48.18 8.27 30.52
CA LEU A 15 47.15 7.38 29.95
C LEU A 15 45.77 8.02 30.07
N SER A 16 45.61 9.25 29.58
CA SER A 16 44.33 9.98 29.58
C SER A 16 44.15 10.91 28.39
N LEU A 17 44.67 10.60 27.19
CA LEU A 17 44.46 11.48 26.04
C LEU A 17 44.52 10.75 24.69
N CYS A 18 43.70 9.70 24.49
CA CYS A 18 43.50 9.09 23.15
C CYS A 18 42.19 8.28 22.99
N PHE A 19 41.14 8.57 23.77
CA PHE A 19 39.84 7.84 23.70
C PHE A 19 38.63 8.76 23.49
N LEU A 20 38.76 9.84 22.71
CA LEU A 20 37.66 10.80 22.47
C LEU A 20 37.28 11.03 21.00
N PHE A 21 37.61 10.11 20.09
CA PHE A 21 37.12 10.19 18.70
C PHE A 21 36.78 8.81 18.13
N SER A 22 35.72 8.20 18.65
CA SER A 22 34.98 7.14 17.96
C SER A 22 33.53 7.06 18.47
N ASN A 23 32.75 8.11 18.18
CA ASN A 23 31.29 8.02 18.21
C ASN A 23 30.72 8.78 17.01
N PRO A 24 30.62 8.16 15.82
CA PRO A 24 29.87 8.72 14.71
C PRO A 24 28.53 7.99 14.57
N PHE A 25 27.68 8.02 15.60
CA PHE A 25 26.27 7.60 15.47
C PHE A 25 25.40 8.39 16.46
N GLN A 26 25.40 9.72 16.35
CA GLN A 26 24.16 10.44 16.59
C GLN A 26 23.33 10.20 15.33
N SER A 27 22.42 9.21 15.35
CA SER A 27 21.41 9.10 14.30
C SER A 27 20.52 10.33 14.42
N LEU A 28 20.68 11.28 13.50
CA LEU A 28 19.66 12.30 13.26
C LEU A 28 18.39 11.54 12.81
N ALA A 29 17.32 11.63 13.59
CA ALA A 29 16.19 10.71 13.51
C ALA A 29 15.14 11.11 12.45
N ASP A 30 15.56 11.35 11.20
CA ASP A 30 14.64 11.38 10.04
C ASP A 30 13.92 10.02 9.85
N GLU A 31 14.48 8.94 10.41
CA GLU A 31 13.96 7.58 10.29
C GLU A 31 12.79 7.31 11.24
N GLY A 32 11.69 6.80 10.70
CA GLY A 32 10.68 6.08 11.47
C GLY A 32 9.24 6.48 11.16
N MET A 33 8.32 5.56 11.47
CA MET A 33 6.87 5.75 11.34
C MET A 33 6.23 5.67 12.74
N TRP A 34 6.17 6.81 13.41
CA TRP A 34 5.87 6.92 14.83
C TRP A 34 4.38 6.86 15.12
N LEU A 35 4.02 6.26 16.25
CA LEU A 35 2.64 6.31 16.77
C LEU A 35 2.38 7.73 17.30
N PRO A 36 1.39 8.46 16.77
CA PRO A 36 1.16 9.85 17.17
C PRO A 36 0.80 10.01 18.65
N MET A 37 0.12 9.01 19.23
CA MET A 37 -0.22 9.01 20.66
C MET A 37 0.96 8.68 21.59
N LEU A 38 2.08 8.19 21.04
CA LEU A 38 3.28 7.74 21.76
C LEU A 38 4.53 8.42 21.17
N LEU A 39 4.44 9.69 20.77
CA LEU A 39 5.62 10.47 20.42
C LEU A 39 6.50 10.58 21.67
N GLN A 40 7.59 9.82 21.68
CA GLN A 40 8.55 9.82 22.79
C GLN A 40 9.15 11.21 22.93
N GLU A 41 9.45 11.65 24.15
CA GLU A 41 10.02 12.98 24.41
C GLU A 41 11.26 13.24 23.55
N THR A 42 12.12 12.23 23.38
CA THR A 42 13.32 12.29 22.52
C THR A 42 12.97 12.57 21.06
N VAL A 43 12.03 11.82 20.48
CA VAL A 43 11.58 11.98 19.09
C VAL A 43 10.96 13.36 18.89
N TYR A 44 10.12 13.81 19.83
CA TYR A 44 9.51 15.12 19.74
C TYR A 44 10.57 16.24 19.84
N HIS A 45 11.57 16.10 20.71
CA HIS A 45 12.70 17.03 20.77
C HIS A 45 13.52 17.05 19.47
N ASP A 46 13.72 15.90 18.83
CA ASP A 46 14.36 15.83 17.51
C ASP A 46 13.56 16.61 16.46
N MET A 47 12.23 16.43 16.42
CA MET A 47 11.35 17.22 15.55
C MET A 47 11.48 18.74 15.82
N GLN A 48 11.54 19.16 17.09
CA GLN A 48 11.73 20.57 17.44
C GLN A 48 13.09 21.11 16.99
N ASN A 49 14.15 20.30 17.13
CA ASN A 49 15.49 20.65 16.68
C ASN A 49 15.56 20.83 15.15
N GLU A 50 14.77 20.05 14.40
CA GLU A 50 14.65 20.17 12.95
C GLU A 50 13.75 21.32 12.50
N GLY A 51 12.95 21.88 13.40
CA GLY A 51 12.23 23.14 13.16
C GLY A 51 10.77 23.16 13.57
N LEU A 52 10.19 22.03 14.02
CA LEU A 52 8.79 21.93 14.45
C LEU A 52 8.42 23.04 15.45
N LYS A 53 7.26 23.67 15.25
CA LYS A 53 6.68 24.69 16.14
C LYS A 53 5.39 24.25 16.82
N LEU A 54 4.83 23.11 16.43
CA LEU A 54 3.62 22.53 17.01
C LEU A 54 3.94 21.82 18.33
N THR A 55 2.96 21.82 19.23
CA THR A 55 2.96 20.99 20.45
C THR A 55 2.56 19.54 20.12
N PRO A 56 2.82 18.56 21.01
CA PRO A 56 2.32 17.20 20.83
C PRO A 56 0.78 17.16 20.68
N GLU A 57 0.07 18.00 21.45
CA GLU A 57 -1.40 18.09 21.42
C GLU A 57 -1.95 18.70 20.13
N ASP A 58 -1.18 19.55 19.44
CA ASP A 58 -1.54 20.03 18.10
C ASP A 58 -1.48 18.89 17.07
N ILE A 59 -0.52 17.96 17.21
CA ILE A 59 -0.36 16.81 16.32
C ILE A 59 -1.44 15.75 16.61
N TYR A 60 -1.59 15.37 17.88
CA TYR A 60 -2.57 14.39 18.32
C TYR A 60 -3.11 14.71 19.71
N SER A 61 -4.42 14.86 19.82
CA SER A 61 -5.12 14.93 21.10
C SER A 61 -6.40 14.10 21.09
N MET A 62 -6.73 13.50 22.23
CA MET A 62 -8.03 12.85 22.46
C MET A 62 -9.11 13.82 22.93
N ASN A 63 -8.72 14.95 23.52
CA ASN A 63 -9.62 15.84 24.25
C ASN A 63 -9.97 17.11 23.48
N GLN A 64 -9.15 17.48 22.50
CA GLN A 64 -9.36 18.65 21.65
C GLN A 64 -9.05 18.32 20.19
N SER A 65 -9.41 19.24 19.30
CA SER A 65 -9.07 19.11 17.88
C SER A 65 -7.56 19.17 17.66
N SER A 66 -7.06 18.34 16.75
CA SER A 66 -5.64 18.25 16.37
C SER A 66 -5.50 17.88 14.89
N LEU A 67 -4.27 17.87 14.36
CA LEU A 67 -4.01 17.52 12.96
C LEU A 67 -4.59 16.15 12.58
N LYS A 68 -4.63 15.18 13.51
CA LYS A 68 -5.23 13.86 13.28
C LYS A 68 -6.64 13.93 12.70
N ASP A 69 -7.41 14.95 13.08
CA ASP A 69 -8.83 15.07 12.72
C ASP A 69 -9.03 15.49 11.26
N ALA A 70 -7.97 15.93 10.57
CA ALA A 70 -7.97 16.16 9.13
C ALA A 70 -7.30 15.05 8.32
N VAL A 71 -6.70 14.05 8.96
CA VAL A 71 -6.05 12.92 8.28
C VAL A 71 -7.01 11.74 8.25
N VAL A 72 -7.34 11.29 7.05
CA VAL A 72 -8.34 10.24 6.85
C VAL A 72 -7.77 9.04 6.13
N GLN A 73 -8.26 7.85 6.47
CA GLN A 73 -8.01 6.68 5.64
C GLN A 73 -8.99 6.73 4.47
N TYR A 74 -8.44 6.79 3.25
CA TYR A 74 -9.20 6.75 2.01
C TYR A 74 -9.39 5.30 1.56
N GLY A 75 -10.63 4.83 1.59
CA GLY A 75 -10.96 3.45 1.30
C GLY A 75 -10.21 2.49 2.24
N ALA A 76 -9.64 1.44 1.66
CA ALA A 76 -8.97 0.38 2.42
C ALA A 76 -7.45 0.48 2.49
N GLY A 77 -6.82 1.47 1.83
CA GLY A 77 -5.37 1.39 1.60
C GLY A 77 -4.64 2.68 1.25
N CYS A 78 -5.31 3.84 1.20
CA CYS A 78 -4.67 5.13 1.00
C CYS A 78 -4.96 6.08 2.16
N THR A 79 -4.28 7.22 2.14
CA THR A 79 -4.52 8.37 3.02
C THR A 79 -5.23 9.49 2.23
N GLY A 80 -5.92 10.38 2.93
CA GLY A 80 -6.39 11.66 2.40
C GLY A 80 -6.31 12.76 3.47
N ALA A 81 -6.52 14.00 3.03
CA ALA A 81 -6.49 15.18 3.90
C ALA A 81 -7.75 16.04 3.74
N MET A 82 -8.34 16.50 4.85
CA MET A 82 -9.40 17.51 4.86
C MET A 82 -8.80 18.89 4.56
N ILE A 83 -9.32 19.58 3.54
CA ILE A 83 -8.80 20.88 3.09
C ILE A 83 -9.84 22.00 3.06
N SER A 84 -11.06 21.76 3.55
CA SER A 84 -12.09 22.79 3.72
C SER A 84 -12.99 22.53 4.92
N GLY A 85 -13.70 23.57 5.35
CA GLY A 85 -14.76 23.47 6.36
C GLY A 85 -16.06 22.79 5.86
N ASP A 86 -16.17 22.53 4.56
CA ASP A 86 -17.33 21.92 3.91
C ASP A 86 -17.02 20.51 3.36
N GLY A 87 -16.12 19.78 4.02
CA GLY A 87 -15.98 18.35 3.79
C GLY A 87 -15.14 17.95 2.57
N LEU A 88 -14.50 18.91 1.89
CA LEU A 88 -13.58 18.65 0.77
C LEU A 88 -12.33 17.91 1.27
N ILE A 89 -12.03 16.78 0.62
CA ILE A 89 -10.83 15.98 0.84
C ILE A 89 -9.99 15.90 -0.42
N ILE A 90 -8.68 15.84 -0.22
CA ILE A 90 -7.70 15.53 -1.26
C ILE A 90 -7.04 14.18 -0.98
N THR A 91 -6.81 13.40 -2.03
CA THR A 91 -6.00 12.18 -2.03
C THR A 91 -5.26 12.10 -3.37
N ASN A 92 -4.49 11.04 -3.64
CA ASN A 92 -3.85 10.86 -4.93
C ASN A 92 -4.83 10.43 -6.02
N HIS A 93 -4.56 10.80 -7.26
CA HIS A 93 -5.29 10.33 -8.43
C HIS A 93 -5.22 8.81 -8.53
N HIS A 94 -4.05 8.22 -8.26
CA HIS A 94 -3.92 6.77 -8.31
C HIS A 94 -4.69 6.04 -7.20
N CYS A 95 -4.93 6.69 -6.06
CA CYS A 95 -5.84 6.17 -5.03
C CYS A 95 -7.29 6.17 -5.52
N ALA A 96 -7.64 7.15 -6.36
CA ALA A 96 -8.95 7.35 -6.95
C ALA A 96 -9.19 6.55 -8.24
N ILE A 97 -8.16 5.94 -8.85
CA ILE A 97 -8.23 5.37 -10.21
C ILE A 97 -9.39 4.37 -10.38
N GLY A 98 -9.58 3.46 -9.42
CA GLY A 98 -10.70 2.51 -9.45
C GLY A 98 -12.07 3.18 -9.32
N ARG A 99 -12.15 4.36 -8.70
CA ARG A 99 -13.39 5.15 -8.57
C ARG A 99 -13.68 5.91 -9.86
N LEU A 100 -12.67 6.56 -10.44
CA LEU A 100 -12.77 7.21 -11.74
C LEU A 100 -13.18 6.21 -12.82
N GLN A 101 -12.52 5.06 -12.87
CA GLN A 101 -12.84 3.96 -13.77
C GLN A 101 -14.28 3.46 -13.56
N SER A 102 -14.72 3.29 -12.31
CA SER A 102 -16.08 2.82 -12.02
C SER A 102 -17.19 3.78 -12.48
N LEU A 103 -16.91 5.09 -12.51
CA LEU A 103 -17.83 6.15 -12.96
C LEU A 103 -17.76 6.43 -14.46
N SER A 104 -16.69 5.97 -15.11
CA SER A 104 -16.42 6.25 -16.50
C SER A 104 -17.24 5.38 -17.46
N SER A 105 -17.38 5.87 -18.68
CA SER A 105 -17.90 5.16 -19.84
C SER A 105 -17.07 5.55 -21.06
N VAL A 106 -17.19 4.84 -22.18
CA VAL A 106 -16.47 5.21 -23.41
C VAL A 106 -16.78 6.66 -23.85
N SER A 107 -18.02 7.13 -23.65
CA SER A 107 -18.42 8.50 -23.97
C SER A 107 -17.99 9.53 -22.92
N ASN A 108 -17.79 9.12 -21.66
CA ASN A 108 -17.39 9.98 -20.55
C ASN A 108 -16.26 9.29 -19.78
N ASP A 109 -15.04 9.37 -20.30
CA ASP A 109 -13.85 8.76 -19.71
C ASP A 109 -13.18 9.75 -18.74
N TYR A 110 -13.51 9.62 -17.45
CA TYR A 110 -12.95 10.47 -16.39
C TYR A 110 -11.52 10.08 -16.01
N VAL A 111 -11.05 8.88 -16.40
CA VAL A 111 -9.63 8.51 -16.23
C VAL A 111 -8.81 9.30 -17.23
N LYS A 112 -9.15 9.21 -18.52
CA LYS A 112 -8.40 9.87 -19.59
C LYS A 112 -8.53 11.39 -19.55
N ASN A 113 -9.76 11.89 -19.42
CA ASN A 113 -10.06 13.31 -19.62
C ASN A 113 -10.16 14.12 -18.31
N GLY A 114 -10.11 13.45 -17.16
CA GLY A 114 -10.38 14.07 -15.87
C GLY A 114 -11.87 14.41 -15.67
N PHE A 115 -12.17 15.05 -14.56
CA PHE A 115 -13.51 15.47 -14.18
C PHE A 115 -13.44 16.69 -13.27
N TRP A 116 -14.35 17.65 -13.42
CA TRP A 116 -14.47 18.80 -12.52
C TRP A 116 -15.93 19.19 -12.38
N ALA A 117 -16.49 19.00 -11.19
CA ALA A 117 -17.83 19.48 -10.88
C ALA A 117 -17.83 21.02 -10.93
N LYS A 118 -18.82 21.63 -11.60
CA LYS A 118 -18.95 23.11 -11.61
C LYS A 118 -19.72 23.63 -10.40
N SER A 119 -20.37 22.73 -9.67
CA SER A 119 -21.22 23.01 -8.53
C SER A 119 -21.37 21.77 -7.65
N ARG A 120 -21.82 21.95 -6.39
CA ARG A 120 -22.07 20.82 -5.47
C ARG A 120 -23.08 19.80 -6.00
N SER A 121 -24.06 20.25 -6.79
CA SER A 121 -25.06 19.38 -7.42
C SER A 121 -24.50 18.49 -8.53
N GLU A 122 -23.32 18.81 -9.06
CA GLU A 122 -22.65 18.03 -10.10
C GLU A 122 -21.66 17.01 -9.55
N GLU A 123 -21.42 16.99 -8.23
CA GLU A 123 -20.53 16.03 -7.59
C GLU A 123 -21.08 14.60 -7.70
N LEU A 124 -20.26 13.67 -8.20
CA LEU A 124 -20.72 12.33 -8.57
C LEU A 124 -20.66 11.35 -7.39
N PRO A 125 -21.77 10.72 -6.98
CA PRO A 125 -21.74 9.74 -5.88
C PRO A 125 -20.89 8.51 -6.20
N VAL A 126 -19.95 8.17 -5.32
CA VAL A 126 -19.05 7.03 -5.49
C VAL A 126 -19.51 5.90 -4.57
N ARG A 127 -19.92 4.77 -5.16
CA ARG A 127 -20.42 3.61 -4.40
C ARG A 127 -19.28 2.73 -3.90
N GLY A 128 -19.44 2.17 -2.70
CA GLY A 128 -18.54 1.16 -2.16
C GLY A 128 -17.18 1.69 -1.67
N ILE A 129 -17.09 2.99 -1.42
CA ILE A 129 -15.95 3.62 -0.75
C ILE A 129 -16.37 4.15 0.62
N SER A 130 -15.42 4.21 1.55
CA SER A 130 -15.57 4.88 2.82
C SER A 130 -14.40 5.79 3.11
N ILE A 131 -14.64 6.81 3.92
CA ILE A 131 -13.60 7.65 4.52
C ILE A 131 -13.64 7.44 6.03
N THR A 132 -12.49 7.07 6.61
CA THR A 132 -12.41 6.72 8.03
C THR A 132 -11.54 7.73 8.78
N PHE A 133 -12.11 8.35 9.80
CA PHE A 133 -11.40 9.20 10.75
C PHE A 133 -10.96 8.39 11.97
N ILE A 134 -9.78 8.70 12.52
CA ILE A 134 -9.34 8.15 13.81
C ILE A 134 -9.81 9.07 14.93
N ILE A 135 -10.69 8.54 15.79
CA ILE A 135 -11.21 9.25 16.96
C ILE A 135 -10.18 9.23 18.09
N ARG A 136 -9.68 8.04 18.42
CA ARG A 136 -8.67 7.84 19.45
C ARG A 136 -7.99 6.49 19.29
N MET A 137 -6.81 6.39 19.89
CA MET A 137 -5.99 5.20 19.98
C MET A 137 -5.65 4.94 21.46
N GLU A 138 -5.67 3.68 21.88
CA GLU A 138 -5.44 3.27 23.28
C GLU A 138 -4.60 2.00 23.36
N ASP A 139 -3.60 1.97 24.25
CA ASP A 139 -2.85 0.75 24.52
C ASP A 139 -3.70 -0.21 25.36
N VAL A 140 -3.95 -1.40 24.81
CA VAL A 140 -4.72 -2.48 25.45
C VAL A 140 -3.87 -3.73 25.65
N THR A 141 -2.54 -3.60 25.62
CA THR A 141 -1.58 -4.70 25.67
C THR A 141 -1.76 -5.55 26.90
N GLU A 142 -1.90 -4.96 28.09
CA GLU A 142 -2.08 -5.72 29.33
C GLU A 142 -3.36 -6.57 29.30
N ARG A 143 -4.48 -5.99 28.83
CA ARG A 143 -5.77 -6.68 28.70
C ARG A 143 -5.71 -7.82 27.68
N MET A 144 -5.03 -7.58 26.56
CA MET A 144 -4.80 -8.60 25.55
C MET A 144 -3.92 -9.73 26.10
N MET A 145 -2.74 -9.40 26.62
CA MET A 145 -1.73 -10.37 27.05
C MET A 145 -2.17 -11.21 28.25
N SER A 146 -2.96 -10.66 29.18
CA SER A 146 -3.53 -11.43 30.31
C SER A 146 -4.51 -12.52 29.88
N SER A 147 -5.15 -12.37 28.72
CA SER A 147 -6.11 -13.34 28.18
C SER A 147 -5.47 -14.34 27.22
N LEU A 148 -4.26 -14.07 26.72
CA LEU A 148 -3.52 -14.96 25.82
C LEU A 148 -2.85 -16.08 26.62
N VAL A 149 -3.62 -17.10 26.96
CA VAL A 149 -3.12 -18.31 27.62
C VAL A 149 -2.11 -19.08 26.75
N ALA A 150 -1.16 -19.76 27.40
CA ALA A 150 -0.32 -20.75 26.72
C ALA A 150 -1.19 -21.89 26.16
N GLY A 151 -0.99 -22.27 24.90
CA GLY A 151 -1.80 -23.27 24.23
C GLY A 151 -1.41 -23.43 22.76
N SER A 152 -2.16 -24.27 22.03
CA SER A 152 -1.97 -24.41 20.58
C SER A 152 -2.21 -23.08 19.86
N PRO A 153 -1.61 -22.86 18.67
CA PRO A 153 -1.84 -21.64 17.88
C PRO A 153 -3.34 -21.30 17.70
N GLY A 154 -4.16 -22.32 17.40
CA GLY A 154 -5.60 -22.15 17.25
C GLY A 154 -6.33 -21.75 18.55
N ALA A 155 -5.91 -22.27 19.71
CA ALA A 155 -6.47 -21.86 21.00
C ALA A 155 -6.12 -20.41 21.32
N ARG A 156 -4.87 -20.01 21.05
CA ARG A 156 -4.41 -18.63 21.23
C ARG A 156 -5.12 -17.65 20.31
N SER A 157 -5.34 -18.00 19.04
CA SER A 157 -6.11 -17.18 18.10
C SER A 157 -7.55 -16.99 18.58
N LYS A 158 -8.23 -18.06 19.01
CA LYS A 158 -9.59 -17.95 19.55
C LYS A 158 -9.66 -17.09 20.81
N ALA A 159 -8.67 -17.21 21.70
CA ALA A 159 -8.58 -16.36 22.89
C ALA A 159 -8.40 -14.88 22.50
N ALA A 160 -7.49 -14.59 21.56
CA ALA A 160 -7.27 -13.25 21.01
C ALA A 160 -8.55 -12.67 20.40
N ASP A 161 -9.29 -13.45 19.61
CA ASP A 161 -10.55 -13.02 19.00
C ASP A 161 -11.61 -12.70 20.05
N SER A 162 -11.73 -13.55 21.08
CA SER A 162 -12.70 -13.39 22.16
C SER A 162 -12.46 -12.12 22.97
N ILE A 163 -11.22 -11.92 23.45
CA ILE A 163 -10.87 -10.71 24.21
C ILE A 163 -10.96 -9.45 23.35
N SER A 164 -10.58 -9.53 22.07
CA SER A 164 -10.68 -8.39 21.14
C SER A 164 -12.13 -7.94 20.98
N LYS A 165 -13.06 -8.89 20.80
CA LYS A 165 -14.50 -8.57 20.71
C LYS A 165 -15.02 -7.91 21.98
N ALA A 166 -14.60 -8.36 23.16
CA ALA A 166 -15.01 -7.76 24.43
C ALA A 166 -14.51 -6.31 24.57
N ILE A 167 -13.21 -6.07 24.33
CA ILE A 167 -12.60 -4.73 24.38
C ILE A 167 -13.26 -3.80 23.37
N ILE A 168 -13.46 -4.25 22.13
CA ILE A 168 -14.10 -3.45 21.07
C ILE A 168 -15.54 -3.10 21.45
N SER A 169 -16.33 -4.08 21.92
CA SER A 169 -17.72 -3.86 22.31
C SER A 169 -17.87 -2.86 23.44
N GLU A 170 -16.95 -2.88 24.42
CA GLU A 170 -16.90 -1.90 25.51
C GLU A 170 -16.56 -0.51 24.97
N ALA A 171 -15.54 -0.40 24.13
CA ALA A 171 -15.03 0.87 23.62
C ALA A 171 -16.02 1.66 22.76
N ILE A 172 -16.92 0.96 22.06
CA ILE A 172 -17.93 1.59 21.19
C ILE A 172 -19.33 1.62 21.79
N HIS A 173 -19.52 1.11 23.01
CA HIS A 173 -20.83 1.01 23.65
C HIS A 173 -21.51 2.39 23.74
N GLY A 174 -22.74 2.48 23.22
CA GLY A 174 -23.51 3.74 23.21
C GLY A 174 -23.03 4.78 22.19
N THR A 175 -22.10 4.42 21.29
CA THR A 175 -21.59 5.31 20.24
C THR A 175 -21.96 4.78 18.85
N LYS A 176 -21.73 5.60 17.81
CA LYS A 176 -21.81 5.21 16.39
C LYS A 176 -20.46 4.85 15.78
N TYR A 177 -19.42 4.75 16.63
CA TYR A 177 -18.06 4.47 16.18
C TYR A 177 -17.84 2.99 15.88
N SER A 178 -16.80 2.73 15.10
CA SER A 178 -16.24 1.41 14.86
C SER A 178 -14.89 1.32 15.56
N ALA A 179 -14.46 0.12 15.97
CA ALA A 179 -13.13 -0.05 16.52
C ALA A 179 -12.44 -1.34 16.04
N THR A 180 -11.12 -1.29 16.00
CA THR A 180 -10.26 -2.44 15.67
C THR A 180 -9.08 -2.50 16.62
N ILE A 181 -8.52 -3.68 16.85
CA ILE A 181 -7.27 -3.85 17.61
C ILE A 181 -6.19 -4.30 16.64
N ARG A 182 -5.03 -3.63 16.69
CA ARG A 182 -3.89 -3.91 15.81
C ARG A 182 -2.66 -4.32 16.63
N PRO A 183 -1.91 -5.36 16.21
CA PRO A 183 -0.65 -5.73 16.83
C PRO A 183 0.50 -4.86 16.33
N PHE A 184 1.38 -4.45 17.25
CA PHE A 184 2.60 -3.69 17.03
C PHE A 184 3.80 -4.47 17.58
N PHE A 185 5.01 -4.15 17.10
CA PHE A 185 6.25 -4.86 17.47
C PHE A 185 6.11 -6.39 17.35
N ASN A 186 5.63 -6.87 16.19
CA ASN A 186 5.35 -8.28 15.93
C ASN A 186 4.41 -8.95 16.96
N GLY A 187 3.47 -8.18 17.54
CA GLY A 187 2.49 -8.69 18.51
C GLY A 187 2.95 -8.63 19.96
N ASN A 188 3.99 -7.85 20.27
CA ASN A 188 4.39 -7.54 21.65
C ASN A 188 3.63 -6.35 22.25
N GLN A 189 2.89 -5.59 21.43
CA GLN A 189 2.00 -4.51 21.86
C GLN A 189 0.69 -4.54 21.06
N TYR A 190 -0.43 -4.13 21.65
CA TYR A 190 -1.74 -4.09 21.00
C TYR A 190 -2.42 -2.75 21.25
N ILE A 191 -2.78 -2.06 20.17
CA ILE A 191 -3.46 -0.76 20.23
C ILE A 191 -4.89 -0.92 19.71
N LEU A 192 -5.86 -0.49 20.52
CA LEU A 192 -7.24 -0.28 20.13
C LEU A 192 -7.33 1.04 19.36
N ILE A 193 -7.98 1.01 18.20
CA ILE A 193 -8.19 2.17 17.32
C ILE A 193 -9.69 2.34 17.17
N VAL A 194 -10.23 3.44 17.71
CA VAL A 194 -11.63 3.85 17.55
C VAL A 194 -11.74 4.84 16.40
N SER A 195 -12.77 4.66 15.59
CA SER A 195 -12.89 5.28 14.28
C SER A 195 -14.32 5.65 13.93
N GLU A 196 -14.47 6.63 13.05
CA GLU A 196 -15.74 7.08 12.51
C GLU A 196 -15.72 6.96 10.98
N VAL A 197 -16.73 6.30 10.41
CA VAL A 197 -16.68 5.83 9.01
C VAL A 197 -17.82 6.46 8.20
N PHE A 198 -17.48 7.35 7.27
CA PHE A 198 -18.42 7.98 6.34
C PHE A 198 -18.53 7.20 5.03
N LYS A 199 -19.73 7.15 4.46
CA LYS A 199 -20.05 6.30 3.29
C LYS A 199 -20.67 7.05 2.11
N ASP A 200 -21.21 8.25 2.30
CA ASP A 200 -21.62 9.13 1.20
C ASP A 200 -20.43 10.00 0.78
N ILE A 201 -19.67 9.50 -0.19
CA ILE A 201 -18.48 10.16 -0.72
C ILE A 201 -18.73 10.48 -2.19
N ARG A 202 -18.48 11.72 -2.59
CA ARG A 202 -18.74 12.19 -3.96
C ARG A 202 -17.46 12.69 -4.61
N LEU A 203 -17.26 12.37 -5.88
CA LEU A 203 -16.15 12.88 -6.69
C LEU A 203 -16.41 14.35 -7.01
N VAL A 204 -15.41 15.19 -6.73
CA VAL A 204 -15.46 16.65 -6.97
C VAL A 204 -14.59 17.02 -8.15
N GLY A 205 -13.36 16.49 -8.21
CA GLY A 205 -12.41 16.87 -9.23
C GLY A 205 -11.27 15.87 -9.39
N ALA A 206 -10.77 15.69 -10.61
CA ALA A 206 -9.58 14.93 -10.92
C ALA A 206 -8.97 15.48 -12.22
N PRO A 207 -7.66 15.75 -12.27
CA PRO A 207 -6.98 16.10 -13.51
C PRO A 207 -6.99 14.92 -14.50
N PRO A 208 -6.84 15.17 -15.81
CA PRO A 208 -6.67 14.10 -16.80
C PRO A 208 -5.42 13.26 -16.50
N GLN A 209 -5.43 11.99 -16.94
CA GLN A 209 -4.31 11.07 -16.77
C GLN A 209 -2.98 11.65 -17.29
N SER A 210 -2.99 12.45 -18.35
CA SER A 210 -1.79 13.11 -18.90
C SER A 210 -1.14 14.14 -17.96
N ILE A 211 -1.83 14.54 -16.88
CA ILE A 211 -1.26 15.33 -15.78
C ILE A 211 -1.04 14.44 -14.56
N ALA A 212 -2.03 13.60 -14.25
CA ALA A 212 -2.11 12.85 -13.00
C ALA A 212 -1.19 11.61 -12.93
N ASP A 213 -0.76 11.13 -14.10
CA ASP A 213 0.11 9.96 -14.29
C ASP A 213 1.15 10.27 -15.39
N PHE A 214 1.56 11.54 -15.51
CA PHE A 214 2.58 11.96 -16.48
C PHE A 214 3.87 11.17 -16.29
N GLY A 215 4.34 10.52 -17.36
CA GLY A 215 5.48 9.60 -17.40
C GLY A 215 5.15 8.13 -17.08
N GLY A 216 3.93 7.83 -16.62
CA GLY A 216 3.42 6.48 -16.37
C GLY A 216 4.41 5.55 -15.64
N ASP A 217 4.47 4.30 -16.09
CA ASP A 217 5.35 3.27 -15.53
C ASP A 217 6.86 3.59 -15.65
N ALA A 218 7.25 4.43 -16.62
CA ALA A 218 8.65 4.80 -16.82
C ALA A 218 9.14 5.75 -15.71
N ASP A 219 8.28 6.67 -15.29
CA ASP A 219 8.57 7.60 -14.21
C ASP A 219 8.17 7.04 -12.83
N ASN A 220 7.34 5.99 -12.71
CA ASN A 220 6.97 5.39 -11.43
C ASN A 220 8.20 4.96 -10.59
N TYR A 221 8.22 5.31 -9.29
CA TYR A 221 9.38 5.24 -8.39
C TYR A 221 10.63 6.01 -8.87
N VAL A 222 10.51 7.00 -9.76
CA VAL A 222 11.66 7.79 -10.25
C VAL A 222 11.57 9.25 -9.76
N TRP A 223 12.74 9.80 -9.41
CA TRP A 223 12.98 11.23 -9.25
C TRP A 223 14.08 11.64 -10.25
N PRO A 224 13.99 12.81 -10.95
CA PRO A 224 12.96 13.85 -10.89
C PRO A 224 11.57 13.46 -11.43
N ARG A 225 10.51 14.04 -10.85
CA ARG A 225 9.10 13.76 -11.20
C ARG A 225 8.30 15.04 -11.46
N GLN A 226 7.32 15.02 -12.38
CA GLN A 226 6.49 16.19 -12.74
C GLN A 226 4.99 15.86 -12.78
N THR A 227 4.56 14.94 -11.91
CA THR A 227 3.20 14.38 -11.92
C THR A 227 2.27 15.15 -10.98
N GLY A 228 1.11 15.57 -11.48
CA GLY A 228 0.04 16.18 -10.69
C GLY A 228 -0.88 15.14 -10.07
N ASP A 229 -0.33 14.25 -9.25
CA ASP A 229 -1.05 13.08 -8.71
C ASP A 229 -2.02 13.44 -7.57
N PHE A 230 -3.19 13.95 -7.92
CA PHE A 230 -4.24 14.27 -6.94
C PHE A 230 -5.66 14.03 -7.47
N ALA A 231 -6.60 13.82 -6.55
CA ALA A 231 -8.04 13.82 -6.80
C ALA A 231 -8.78 14.38 -5.59
N LEU A 232 -9.92 14.98 -5.84
CA LEU A 232 -10.77 15.66 -4.87
C LEU A 232 -12.10 14.92 -4.71
N PHE A 233 -12.47 14.70 -3.46
CA PHE A 233 -13.77 14.15 -3.08
C PHE A 233 -14.39 15.02 -2.00
N ARG A 234 -15.69 14.85 -1.77
CA ARG A 234 -16.39 15.47 -0.65
C ARG A 234 -17.13 14.44 0.17
N ILE A 235 -17.00 14.57 1.49
CA ILE A 235 -17.77 13.78 2.44
C ILE A 235 -19.13 14.45 2.63
N TYR A 236 -20.20 13.66 2.52
CA TYR A 236 -21.55 14.05 2.86
C TYR A 236 -21.99 13.31 4.13
N ALA A 237 -22.80 14.01 4.92
CA ALA A 237 -23.30 13.56 6.22
C ALA A 237 -24.82 13.70 6.28
N GLY A 238 -25.42 12.85 7.12
CA GLY A 238 -26.84 12.92 7.42
C GLY A 238 -27.16 13.99 8.47
N ALA A 239 -28.33 13.86 9.09
CA ALA A 239 -28.76 14.74 10.17
C ALA A 239 -27.73 14.76 11.31
N GLY A 240 -27.49 15.95 11.88
CA GLY A 240 -26.54 16.10 12.98
C GLY A 240 -25.06 15.95 12.61
N ASN A 241 -24.71 16.03 11.31
CA ASN A 241 -23.34 15.86 10.81
C ASN A 241 -22.79 14.42 10.98
N GLU A 242 -23.70 13.45 11.10
CA GLU A 242 -23.36 12.05 11.36
C GLU A 242 -23.10 11.25 10.08
N PRO A 243 -22.30 10.17 10.14
CA PRO A 243 -22.14 9.26 9.02
C PRO A 243 -23.46 8.68 8.53
N ALA A 244 -23.68 8.72 7.22
CA ALA A 244 -24.85 8.15 6.57
C ALA A 244 -24.44 7.42 5.28
N ASP A 245 -25.28 6.47 4.87
CA ASP A 245 -25.27 6.00 3.49
C ASP A 245 -25.73 7.14 2.57
N TYR A 246 -25.47 7.03 1.27
CA TYR A 246 -25.90 8.03 0.30
C TYR A 246 -27.40 8.30 0.37
N ALA A 247 -27.74 9.58 0.47
CA ALA A 247 -29.07 10.12 0.30
C ALA A 247 -28.97 11.46 -0.44
N ALA A 248 -29.97 11.80 -1.25
CA ALA A 248 -29.94 13.04 -2.05
C ALA A 248 -29.96 14.29 -1.16
N GLU A 249 -30.58 14.18 0.01
CA GLU A 249 -30.74 15.19 1.04
C GLU A 249 -29.54 15.34 1.99
N ASN A 250 -28.55 14.43 1.93
CA ASN A 250 -27.33 14.59 2.73
C ASN A 250 -26.65 15.91 2.38
N VAL A 251 -25.98 16.50 3.36
CA VAL A 251 -25.28 17.78 3.22
C VAL A 251 -23.77 17.61 3.40
N PRO A 252 -22.94 18.53 2.89
CA PRO A 252 -21.49 18.48 3.13
C PRO A 252 -21.14 18.34 4.62
N TYR A 253 -20.24 17.41 4.92
CA TYR A 253 -19.74 17.16 6.26
C TYR A 253 -18.92 18.36 6.76
N ARG A 254 -19.15 18.78 7.99
CA ARG A 254 -18.37 19.81 8.68
C ARG A 254 -17.31 19.14 9.55
N PRO A 255 -16.02 19.20 9.19
CA PRO A 255 -15.00 18.46 9.92
C PRO A 255 -14.63 19.12 11.25
N ARG A 256 -14.07 18.32 12.16
CA ARG A 256 -13.48 18.79 13.43
C ARG A 256 -12.25 19.68 13.17
N TYR A 257 -11.47 19.34 12.14
CA TYR A 257 -10.28 20.08 11.69
C TYR A 257 -10.16 19.99 10.17
N PHE A 258 -9.54 20.99 9.55
CA PHE A 258 -9.08 20.93 8.16
C PHE A 258 -7.79 21.73 8.04
N PHE A 259 -6.90 21.31 7.14
CA PHE A 259 -5.61 21.97 6.98
C PHE A 259 -5.78 23.37 6.38
N SER A 260 -5.04 24.33 6.93
CA SER A 260 -4.76 25.57 6.18
C SER A 260 -3.73 25.26 5.10
N VAL A 261 -3.86 25.88 3.93
CA VAL A 261 -3.03 25.61 2.75
C VAL A 261 -1.98 26.72 2.60
N SER A 262 -0.71 26.34 2.48
CA SER A 262 0.39 27.29 2.31
C SER A 262 0.61 27.64 0.83
N LEU A 263 0.79 28.93 0.55
CA LEU A 263 1.27 29.42 -0.76
C LEU A 263 2.76 29.80 -0.74
N LYS A 264 3.44 29.65 0.40
CA LYS A 264 4.83 30.10 0.58
C LYS A 264 5.86 29.22 -0.12
N GLY A 265 5.44 28.05 -0.61
CA GLY A 265 6.34 27.02 -1.12
C GLY A 265 7.16 26.35 -0.03
N VAL A 266 8.09 25.51 -0.47
CA VAL A 266 9.06 24.81 0.38
C VAL A 266 10.47 25.13 -0.07
N LYS A 267 11.41 25.15 0.88
CA LYS A 267 12.84 25.38 0.66
C LYS A 267 13.66 24.21 1.19
N GLU A 268 14.88 24.08 0.70
CA GLU A 268 15.80 23.07 1.21
C GLU A 268 16.03 23.23 2.72
N ASN A 269 15.93 22.12 3.43
CA ASN A 269 15.99 21.97 4.89
C ASN A 269 14.77 22.50 5.66
N ASP A 270 13.68 22.88 5.00
CA ASP A 270 12.42 23.13 5.71
C ASP A 270 11.95 21.84 6.40
N PHE A 271 11.55 21.96 7.67
CA PHE A 271 10.90 20.88 8.41
C PHE A 271 9.58 20.50 7.73
N VAL A 272 9.35 19.20 7.62
CA VAL A 272 8.11 18.63 7.13
C VAL A 272 7.68 17.43 7.96
N MET A 273 6.38 17.24 8.04
CA MET A 273 5.76 16.07 8.65
C MET A 273 4.77 15.43 7.68
N VAL A 274 4.82 14.11 7.57
CA VAL A 274 3.91 13.29 6.76
C VAL A 274 3.04 12.46 7.70
N PHE A 275 1.73 12.64 7.61
CA PHE A 275 0.77 12.01 8.51
C PHE A 275 -0.16 11.07 7.73
N GLY A 276 -0.11 9.76 7.96
CA GLY A 276 -0.93 8.84 7.15
C GLY A 276 -0.99 7.41 7.64
N PHE A 277 -1.41 6.50 6.76
CA PHE A 277 -1.68 5.09 7.07
C PHE A 277 -0.70 4.16 6.34
N PRO A 278 0.60 4.13 6.72
CA PRO A 278 1.57 3.25 6.09
C PRO A 278 1.14 1.79 6.24
N GLY A 279 1.21 1.04 5.15
CA GLY A 279 0.65 -0.29 5.01
C GLY A 279 1.47 -1.37 5.72
N LYS A 280 2.72 -1.59 5.28
CA LYS A 280 3.59 -2.63 5.84
C LYS A 280 5.06 -2.28 5.64
N THR A 281 5.84 -2.47 6.70
CA THR A 281 7.32 -2.51 6.69
C THR A 281 7.79 -3.78 7.39
N SER A 282 9.10 -4.02 7.40
CA SER A 282 9.76 -5.18 7.98
C SER A 282 11.20 -4.83 8.41
N GLU A 283 11.35 -3.72 9.12
CA GLU A 283 12.66 -3.14 9.52
C GLU A 283 13.48 -4.14 10.36
N TYR A 284 12.79 -4.89 11.21
CA TYR A 284 13.38 -5.84 12.15
C TYR A 284 13.45 -7.27 11.62
N ALA A 285 13.28 -7.44 10.30
CA ALA A 285 13.47 -8.72 9.64
C ALA A 285 14.94 -9.16 9.69
N THR A 286 15.16 -10.47 9.67
CA THR A 286 16.49 -11.09 9.60
C THR A 286 17.10 -11.01 8.19
N SER A 287 18.40 -11.26 8.09
CA SER A 287 19.11 -11.43 6.82
C SER A 287 18.51 -12.57 5.97
N PHE A 288 18.04 -13.64 6.61
CA PHE A 288 17.36 -14.76 5.93
C PHE A 288 16.03 -14.36 5.30
N ALA A 289 15.27 -13.48 5.97
CA ALA A 289 14.02 -12.95 5.45
C ALA A 289 14.25 -12.05 4.22
N VAL A 290 15.27 -11.19 4.30
CA VAL A 290 15.66 -10.33 3.17
C VAL A 290 16.19 -11.16 2.01
N ASP A 291 16.99 -12.19 2.26
CA ASP A 291 17.47 -13.11 1.22
C ASP A 291 16.32 -13.81 0.48
N LEU A 292 15.34 -14.34 1.22
CA LEU A 292 14.15 -14.97 0.64
C LEU A 292 13.40 -14.01 -0.28
N VAL A 293 13.21 -12.76 0.14
CA VAL A 293 12.47 -11.76 -0.65
C VAL A 293 13.28 -11.31 -1.86
N GLN A 294 14.55 -10.94 -1.65
CA GLN A 294 15.42 -10.38 -2.68
C GLN A 294 15.80 -11.40 -3.76
N ASN A 295 16.13 -12.63 -3.36
CA ASN A 295 16.78 -13.62 -4.22
C ASN A 295 15.90 -14.81 -4.60
N VAL A 296 14.69 -14.92 -4.04
CA VAL A 296 13.77 -16.05 -4.32
C VAL A 296 12.38 -15.57 -4.71
N SER A 297 11.63 -14.89 -3.83
CA SER A 297 10.22 -14.58 -4.08
C SER A 297 10.01 -13.47 -5.11
N ASN A 298 10.61 -12.29 -4.91
CA ASN A 298 10.35 -11.16 -5.81
C ASN A 298 10.79 -11.41 -7.26
N PRO A 299 11.92 -12.08 -7.56
CA PRO A 299 12.29 -12.39 -8.93
C PRO A 299 11.21 -13.20 -9.67
N GLU A 300 10.68 -14.25 -9.05
CA GLU A 300 9.66 -15.11 -9.65
C GLU A 300 8.35 -14.35 -9.89
N LYS A 301 7.89 -13.58 -8.88
CA LYS A 301 6.65 -12.80 -9.02
C LYS A 301 6.77 -11.71 -10.08
N VAL A 302 7.94 -11.06 -10.19
CA VAL A 302 8.18 -10.05 -11.25
C VAL A 302 8.12 -10.71 -12.62
N ALA A 303 8.79 -11.84 -12.82
CA ALA A 303 8.79 -12.55 -14.09
C ALA A 303 7.37 -12.94 -14.54
N ILE A 304 6.54 -13.46 -13.61
CA ILE A 304 5.15 -13.80 -13.90
C ILE A 304 4.33 -12.56 -14.26
N ARG A 305 4.49 -11.46 -13.53
CA ARG A 305 3.72 -10.23 -13.77
C ARG A 305 4.10 -9.48 -15.03
N GLU A 306 5.35 -9.58 -15.49
CA GLU A 306 5.76 -9.01 -16.77
C GLU A 306 4.99 -9.66 -17.92
N VAL A 307 4.86 -10.99 -17.94
CA VAL A 307 4.04 -11.70 -18.94
C VAL A 307 2.58 -11.24 -18.90
N ARG A 308 2.00 -11.13 -17.69
CA ARG A 308 0.62 -10.66 -17.52
C ARG A 308 0.41 -9.23 -18.04
N ARG A 309 1.37 -8.35 -17.74
CA ARG A 309 1.33 -6.95 -18.16
C ARG A 309 1.39 -6.84 -19.68
N ASP A 310 2.26 -7.62 -20.32
CA ASP A 310 2.46 -7.55 -21.77
C ASP A 310 1.18 -7.99 -22.52
N ILE A 311 0.53 -9.08 -22.07
CA ILE A 311 -0.76 -9.53 -22.61
C ILE A 311 -1.83 -8.44 -22.45
N TRP A 312 -2.06 -7.95 -21.22
CA TRP A 312 -3.07 -6.91 -21.01
C TRP A 312 -2.75 -5.63 -21.78
N SER A 313 -1.48 -5.23 -21.90
CA SER A 313 -1.07 -4.03 -22.64
C SER A 313 -1.46 -4.13 -24.12
N GLN A 314 -1.27 -5.29 -24.74
CA GLN A 314 -1.66 -5.51 -26.13
C GLN A 314 -3.18 -5.34 -26.32
N HIS A 315 -3.99 -6.04 -25.51
CA HIS A 315 -5.46 -5.95 -25.60
C HIS A 315 -5.99 -4.54 -25.32
N MET A 316 -5.39 -3.84 -24.35
CA MET A 316 -5.77 -2.47 -24.02
C MET A 316 -5.45 -1.48 -25.14
N LYS A 317 -4.35 -1.66 -25.89
CA LYS A 317 -3.98 -0.80 -27.03
C LYS A 317 -4.92 -0.93 -28.21
N GLU A 318 -5.46 -2.13 -28.41
CA GLU A 318 -6.33 -2.44 -29.55
C GLU A 318 -7.80 -2.04 -29.32
N ASN A 319 -8.22 -1.88 -28.05
CA ASN A 319 -9.63 -1.67 -27.72
C ASN A 319 -9.84 -0.76 -26.48
N ASP A 320 -10.40 0.42 -26.70
CA ASP A 320 -10.72 1.39 -25.63
C ASP A 320 -11.66 0.86 -24.55
N THR A 321 -12.57 -0.07 -24.90
CA THR A 321 -13.43 -0.71 -23.91
C THR A 321 -12.60 -1.60 -22.98
N VAL A 322 -11.66 -2.38 -23.53
CA VAL A 322 -10.76 -3.21 -22.73
C VAL A 322 -9.81 -2.34 -21.91
N ARG A 323 -9.24 -1.29 -22.50
CA ARG A 323 -8.46 -0.27 -21.77
C ARG A 323 -9.21 0.23 -20.55
N LEU A 324 -10.47 0.64 -20.72
CA LEU A 324 -11.26 1.16 -19.60
C LEU A 324 -11.58 0.08 -18.54
N LYS A 325 -11.93 -1.13 -18.97
CA LYS A 325 -12.15 -2.27 -18.05
C LYS A 325 -10.90 -2.59 -17.23
N TYR A 326 -9.73 -2.55 -17.86
CA TYR A 326 -8.49 -3.07 -17.28
C TYR A 326 -7.60 -1.98 -16.68
N ALA A 327 -7.90 -0.69 -16.85
CA ALA A 327 -7.08 0.42 -16.35
C ALA A 327 -6.68 0.27 -14.87
N ALA A 328 -7.63 -0.01 -13.98
CA ALA A 328 -7.34 -0.19 -12.56
C ALA A 328 -6.55 -1.48 -12.27
N LYS A 329 -6.79 -2.56 -13.02
CA LYS A 329 -6.07 -3.84 -12.90
C LYS A 329 -4.62 -3.69 -13.36
N MET A 330 -4.40 -3.05 -14.51
CA MET A 330 -3.10 -2.75 -15.07
C MET A 330 -2.29 -1.88 -14.11
N TYR A 331 -2.87 -0.78 -13.61
CA TYR A 331 -2.21 0.10 -12.64
C TYR A 331 -1.73 -0.69 -11.40
N GLY A 332 -2.61 -1.50 -10.81
CA GLY A 332 -2.26 -2.32 -9.66
C GLY A 332 -1.15 -3.33 -9.95
N LEU A 333 -1.18 -3.97 -11.12
CA LEU A 333 -0.16 -4.92 -11.56
C LEU A 333 1.20 -4.23 -11.74
N SER A 334 1.24 -3.16 -12.54
CA SER A 334 2.46 -2.41 -12.86
C SER A 334 3.09 -1.79 -11.62
N ASN A 335 2.30 -1.16 -10.75
CA ASN A 335 2.80 -0.50 -9.54
C ASN A 335 3.57 -1.46 -8.62
N TYR A 336 2.97 -2.61 -8.29
CA TYR A 336 3.64 -3.60 -7.44
C TYR A 336 4.82 -4.29 -8.13
N THR A 337 4.76 -4.48 -9.45
CA THR A 337 5.89 -5.06 -10.21
C THR A 337 7.10 -4.14 -10.15
N LYS A 338 6.91 -2.85 -10.45
CA LYS A 338 7.95 -1.81 -10.34
C LYS A 338 8.46 -1.67 -8.92
N ARG A 339 7.57 -1.73 -7.92
CA ARG A 339 7.96 -1.73 -6.51
C ARG A 339 8.90 -2.88 -6.17
N TRP A 340 8.58 -4.10 -6.58
CA TRP A 340 9.45 -5.26 -6.31
C TRP A 340 10.78 -5.20 -7.06
N GLN A 341 10.78 -4.72 -8.31
CA GLN A 341 12.02 -4.46 -9.06
C GLN A 341 12.91 -3.43 -8.33
N GLY A 342 12.30 -2.34 -7.87
CA GLY A 342 12.95 -1.33 -7.07
C GLY A 342 13.46 -1.88 -5.74
N GLU A 343 12.64 -2.64 -5.01
CA GLU A 343 12.98 -3.24 -3.71
C GLU A 343 14.19 -4.17 -3.84
N MET A 344 14.19 -5.10 -4.81
CA MET A 344 15.34 -5.98 -5.07
C MET A 344 16.61 -5.19 -5.38
N THR A 345 16.51 -4.17 -6.24
CA THR A 345 17.64 -3.33 -6.65
C THR A 345 18.18 -2.51 -5.47
N GLY A 346 17.29 -1.90 -4.70
CA GLY A 346 17.61 -1.09 -3.52
C GLY A 346 18.27 -1.92 -2.42
N LEU A 347 17.69 -3.09 -2.10
CA LEU A 347 18.24 -4.02 -1.09
C LEU A 347 19.67 -4.45 -1.45
N LYS A 348 19.89 -4.80 -2.73
CA LYS A 348 21.19 -5.20 -3.25
C LYS A 348 22.19 -4.04 -3.21
N ARG A 349 21.80 -2.86 -3.69
CA ARG A 349 22.66 -1.66 -3.72
C ARG A 349 23.07 -1.21 -2.32
N ALA A 350 22.14 -1.22 -1.36
CA ALA A 350 22.40 -0.84 0.02
C ALA A 350 23.07 -1.95 0.85
N ASN A 351 23.34 -3.12 0.25
CA ASN A 351 23.93 -4.29 0.88
C ASN A 351 23.21 -4.70 2.18
N VAL A 352 21.87 -4.72 2.14
CA VAL A 352 21.02 -4.87 3.34
C VAL A 352 21.22 -6.23 4.02
N ILE A 353 21.43 -7.30 3.24
CA ILE A 353 21.70 -8.64 3.80
C ILE A 353 22.95 -8.59 4.70
N ALA A 354 24.05 -8.00 4.26
CA ALA A 354 25.27 -7.91 5.05
C ALA A 354 25.09 -7.00 6.29
N LYS A 355 24.36 -5.89 6.16
CA LYS A 355 24.04 -5.02 7.30
C LYS A 355 23.21 -5.75 8.36
N LYS A 356 22.25 -6.57 7.95
CA LYS A 356 21.45 -7.41 8.85
C LYS A 356 22.29 -8.51 9.50
N GLN A 357 23.20 -9.14 8.76
CA GLN A 357 24.16 -10.11 9.33
C GLN A 357 25.06 -9.46 10.38
N GLN A 358 25.56 -8.25 10.14
CA GLN A 358 26.36 -7.52 11.12
C GLN A 358 25.56 -7.22 12.40
N TYR A 359 24.30 -6.80 12.26
CA TYR A 359 23.41 -6.58 13.39
C TYR A 359 23.10 -7.88 14.14
N GLU A 360 22.90 -8.99 13.43
CA GLU A 360 22.69 -10.33 13.98
C GLU A 360 23.92 -10.85 14.75
N SER A 361 25.14 -10.57 14.26
CA SER A 361 26.38 -10.85 14.99
C SER A 361 26.45 -10.05 16.29
N ALA A 362 26.20 -8.74 16.24
CA ALA A 362 26.19 -7.89 17.44
C ALA A 362 25.12 -8.33 18.46
N PHE A 363 23.94 -8.74 17.98
CA PHE A 363 22.88 -9.32 18.80
C PHE A 363 23.38 -10.60 19.49
N THR A 364 23.96 -11.52 18.72
CA THR A 364 24.48 -12.80 19.23
C THR A 364 25.58 -12.58 20.27
N ASP A 365 26.50 -11.65 20.05
CA ASP A 365 27.57 -11.34 21.00
C ASP A 365 27.03 -10.84 22.33
N ARG A 366 26.04 -9.92 22.30
CA ARG A 366 25.41 -9.43 23.53
C ARG A 366 24.64 -10.52 24.27
N ILE A 367 23.93 -11.38 23.54
CA ILE A 367 23.24 -12.55 24.10
C ILE A 367 24.23 -13.51 24.78
N ASN A 368 25.35 -13.85 24.12
CA ASN A 368 26.36 -14.77 24.65
C ASN A 368 27.05 -14.25 25.91
N ASN A 369 27.19 -12.92 26.04
CA ASN A 369 27.80 -12.28 27.21
C ASN A 369 26.84 -12.14 28.41
N ASN A 370 25.61 -12.67 28.32
CA ASN A 370 24.64 -12.67 29.41
C ASN A 370 23.99 -14.06 29.54
N GLU A 371 24.29 -14.77 30.62
CA GLU A 371 23.82 -16.16 30.84
C GLU A 371 22.29 -16.31 30.77
N GLN A 372 21.55 -15.32 31.30
CA GLN A 372 20.09 -15.34 31.28
C GLN A 372 19.57 -15.17 29.84
N TRP A 373 20.11 -14.21 29.10
CA TRP A 373 19.73 -13.99 27.71
C TRP A 373 20.13 -15.15 26.82
N MET A 374 21.31 -15.75 27.03
CA MET A 374 21.75 -16.93 26.31
C MET A 374 20.77 -18.10 26.49
N LYS A 375 20.32 -18.33 27.73
CA LYS A 375 19.33 -19.36 28.05
C LYS A 375 17.97 -19.09 27.39
N GLU A 376 17.54 -17.83 27.30
CA GLU A 376 16.21 -17.48 26.80
C GLU A 376 16.18 -17.32 25.26
N TYR A 377 17.24 -16.80 24.65
CA TYR A 377 17.25 -16.32 23.26
C TYR A 377 18.38 -16.91 22.39
N GLY A 378 19.32 -17.68 22.95
CA GLY A 378 20.52 -18.16 22.23
C GLY A 378 20.24 -19.00 20.97
N SER A 379 19.07 -19.65 20.87
CA SER A 379 18.69 -20.42 19.68
C SER A 379 17.93 -19.62 18.62
N LEU A 380 17.49 -18.38 18.90
CA LEU A 380 16.49 -17.70 18.07
C LEU A 380 16.90 -17.56 16.61
N LEU A 381 18.12 -17.09 16.33
CA LEU A 381 18.60 -16.90 14.97
C LEU A 381 18.78 -18.23 14.24
N THR A 382 19.27 -19.27 14.92
CA THR A 382 19.38 -20.63 14.38
C THR A 382 18.00 -21.20 14.02
N ASP A 383 17.04 -21.07 14.92
CA ASP A 383 15.67 -21.55 14.71
C ASP A 383 14.98 -20.79 13.57
N LEU A 384 15.16 -19.46 13.50
CA LEU A 384 14.66 -18.64 12.39
C LEU A 384 15.29 -19.08 11.07
N LYS A 385 16.61 -19.28 11.03
CA LYS A 385 17.31 -19.72 9.83
C LYS A 385 16.74 -21.04 9.30
N LEU A 386 16.58 -22.05 10.17
CA LEU A 386 16.04 -23.36 9.78
C LEU A 386 14.65 -23.26 9.13
N ASN A 387 13.80 -22.38 9.65
CA ASN A 387 12.46 -22.17 9.08
C ASN A 387 12.49 -21.37 7.77
N TYR A 388 13.36 -20.38 7.64
CA TYR A 388 13.55 -19.66 6.37
C TYR A 388 14.16 -20.55 5.29
N ASP A 389 15.11 -21.43 5.64
CA ASP A 389 15.65 -22.44 4.71
C ASP A 389 14.54 -23.38 4.21
N SER A 390 13.58 -23.74 5.08
CA SER A 390 12.39 -24.53 4.69
C SER A 390 11.47 -23.74 3.76
N LEU A 391 11.19 -22.46 4.07
CA LEU A 391 10.40 -21.60 3.18
C LEU A 391 11.06 -21.41 1.82
N ARG A 392 12.39 -21.36 1.75
CA ARG A 392 13.12 -21.17 0.49
C ARG A 392 12.76 -22.20 -0.57
N GLY A 393 12.50 -23.45 -0.17
CA GLY A 393 12.04 -24.51 -1.07
C GLY A 393 10.52 -24.50 -1.35
N MET A 394 9.72 -23.88 -0.50
CA MET A 394 8.25 -23.83 -0.63
C MET A 394 7.76 -22.55 -1.32
N GLN A 395 8.50 -21.45 -1.21
CA GLN A 395 8.07 -20.12 -1.63
C GLN A 395 7.83 -20.01 -3.15
N PRO A 396 8.73 -20.51 -4.04
CA PRO A 396 8.46 -20.46 -5.48
C PRO A 396 7.16 -21.19 -5.85
N VAL A 397 6.90 -22.35 -5.25
CA VAL A 397 5.65 -23.10 -5.48
C VAL A 397 4.44 -22.25 -5.15
N VAL A 398 4.43 -21.59 -3.99
CA VAL A 398 3.34 -20.69 -3.56
C VAL A 398 3.22 -19.49 -4.50
N ASP A 399 4.34 -18.89 -4.89
CA ASP A 399 4.35 -17.72 -5.78
C ASP A 399 3.79 -18.07 -7.17
N TYR A 400 4.23 -19.16 -7.79
CA TYR A 400 3.65 -19.63 -9.07
C TYR A 400 2.18 -20.03 -8.94
N TYR A 401 1.79 -20.63 -7.82
CA TYR A 401 0.39 -20.98 -7.59
C TYR A 401 -0.50 -19.74 -7.55
N THR A 402 -0.07 -18.73 -6.81
CA THR A 402 -0.88 -17.54 -6.51
C THR A 402 -0.80 -16.46 -7.60
N GLU A 403 0.37 -16.28 -8.22
CA GLU A 403 0.59 -15.26 -9.26
C GLU A 403 0.37 -15.77 -10.68
N ALA A 404 0.41 -17.09 -10.93
CA ALA A 404 0.10 -17.70 -12.23
C ALA A 404 -1.18 -18.54 -12.19
N LEU A 405 -1.19 -19.68 -11.47
CA LEU A 405 -2.27 -20.66 -11.62
C LEU A 405 -3.66 -20.15 -11.17
N GLN A 406 -3.72 -19.31 -10.12
CA GLN A 406 -4.96 -18.69 -9.64
C GLN A 406 -5.31 -17.37 -10.32
N THR A 407 -4.44 -16.85 -11.20
CA THR A 407 -4.62 -15.53 -11.83
C THR A 407 -5.79 -15.45 -12.81
N PRO A 408 -6.01 -16.45 -13.70
CA PRO A 408 -7.06 -16.32 -14.70
C PRO A 408 -8.43 -16.00 -14.09
N GLU A 409 -9.10 -15.04 -14.70
CA GLU A 409 -10.27 -14.38 -14.15
C GLU A 409 -11.51 -15.27 -14.23
N ILE A 410 -11.63 -16.11 -15.26
CA ILE A 410 -12.71 -17.11 -15.42
C ILE A 410 -12.84 -18.02 -14.18
N TRP A 411 -11.72 -18.31 -13.49
CA TRP A 411 -11.73 -19.09 -12.26
C TRP A 411 -12.58 -18.46 -11.16
N LYS A 412 -12.68 -17.13 -11.13
CA LYS A 412 -13.35 -16.35 -10.08
C LYS A 412 -14.87 -16.48 -10.15
N VAL A 413 -15.41 -16.97 -11.26
CA VAL A 413 -16.86 -17.20 -11.43
C VAL A 413 -17.31 -18.44 -10.64
N ALA A 414 -16.47 -19.47 -10.52
CA ALA A 414 -16.86 -20.71 -9.85
C ALA A 414 -17.19 -20.51 -8.35
N PRO A 415 -16.40 -19.77 -7.54
CA PRO A 415 -16.77 -19.43 -6.16
C PRO A 415 -18.11 -18.68 -6.03
N ILE A 416 -18.46 -17.83 -7.01
CA ILE A 416 -19.75 -17.10 -7.02
C ILE A 416 -20.91 -18.09 -7.18
N LEU A 417 -20.77 -19.08 -8.07
CA LEU A 417 -21.82 -20.05 -8.37
C LEU A 417 -21.90 -21.20 -7.34
N ARG A 418 -20.80 -21.51 -6.66
CA ARG A 418 -20.67 -22.69 -5.79
C ARG A 418 -21.77 -22.80 -4.72
N PRO A 419 -22.13 -21.73 -3.96
CA PRO A 419 -23.19 -21.83 -2.96
C PRO A 419 -24.55 -22.23 -3.54
N LEU A 420 -24.87 -21.78 -4.76
CA LEU A 420 -26.12 -22.16 -5.44
C LEU A 420 -26.10 -23.63 -5.85
N VAL A 421 -24.98 -24.10 -6.41
CA VAL A 421 -24.77 -25.50 -6.79
C VAL A 421 -24.93 -26.42 -5.57
N ASP A 422 -24.20 -26.15 -4.48
CA ASP A 422 -24.25 -26.97 -3.26
C ASP A 422 -25.65 -27.00 -2.63
N SER A 423 -26.35 -25.85 -2.65
CA SER A 423 -27.73 -25.76 -2.18
C SER A 423 -28.68 -26.62 -3.01
N MET A 424 -28.58 -26.59 -4.35
CA MET A 424 -29.43 -27.38 -5.26
C MET A 424 -29.18 -28.89 -5.17
N VAL A 425 -27.95 -29.33 -4.87
CA VAL A 425 -27.63 -30.77 -4.70
C VAL A 425 -28.58 -31.44 -3.71
N ASN A 426 -28.83 -30.78 -2.58
CA ASN A 426 -29.66 -31.30 -1.48
C ASN A 426 -31.16 -30.96 -1.60
N ARG A 427 -31.58 -30.32 -2.71
CA ARG A 427 -32.96 -29.86 -2.92
C ARG A 427 -33.63 -30.59 -4.09
N LYS A 428 -34.97 -30.70 -4.03
CA LYS A 428 -35.79 -31.26 -5.11
C LYS A 428 -36.22 -30.22 -6.15
N THR A 429 -36.42 -28.98 -5.72
CA THR A 429 -36.88 -27.86 -6.56
C THR A 429 -36.15 -26.57 -6.19
N VAL A 430 -36.28 -25.55 -7.04
CA VAL A 430 -35.86 -24.17 -6.75
C VAL A 430 -36.95 -23.50 -5.94
N ASP A 431 -36.60 -23.04 -4.74
CA ASP A 431 -37.51 -22.36 -3.83
C ASP A 431 -37.18 -20.86 -3.70
N SER A 432 -37.92 -20.16 -2.85
CA SER A 432 -37.75 -18.72 -2.64
C SER A 432 -36.37 -18.33 -2.11
N VAL A 433 -35.70 -19.19 -1.33
CA VAL A 433 -34.33 -18.94 -0.85
C VAL A 433 -33.35 -18.99 -2.02
N MET A 434 -33.48 -19.97 -2.91
CA MET A 434 -32.64 -20.10 -4.09
C MET A 434 -32.87 -18.98 -5.10
N LEU A 435 -34.11 -18.51 -5.28
CA LEU A 435 -34.40 -17.34 -6.13
C LEU A 435 -33.67 -16.09 -5.62
N LYS A 436 -33.61 -15.88 -4.30
CA LYS A 436 -32.82 -14.80 -3.69
C LYS A 436 -31.32 -14.98 -3.92
N MET A 437 -30.81 -16.21 -3.82
CA MET A 437 -29.41 -16.52 -4.14
C MET A 437 -29.08 -16.23 -5.60
N ILE A 438 -29.93 -16.64 -6.56
CA ILE A 438 -29.77 -16.37 -7.99
C ILE A 438 -29.77 -14.86 -8.27
N ALA A 439 -30.67 -14.11 -7.63
CA ALA A 439 -30.69 -12.65 -7.75
C ALA A 439 -29.40 -12.00 -7.21
N ASN A 440 -28.87 -12.50 -6.09
CA ASN A 440 -27.62 -12.01 -5.52
C ASN A 440 -26.40 -12.38 -6.39
N ILE A 441 -26.35 -13.62 -6.89
CA ILE A 441 -25.33 -14.08 -7.85
C ILE A 441 -25.36 -13.21 -9.09
N SER A 442 -26.53 -12.93 -9.64
CA SER A 442 -26.66 -12.07 -10.83
C SER A 442 -26.03 -10.69 -10.61
N LYS A 443 -26.19 -10.10 -9.42
CA LYS A 443 -25.53 -8.82 -9.06
C LYS A 443 -24.01 -8.95 -8.94
N GLN A 444 -23.52 -10.04 -8.37
CA GLN A 444 -22.08 -10.30 -8.29
C GLN A 444 -21.46 -10.49 -9.68
N LEU A 445 -22.14 -11.23 -10.55
CA LEU A 445 -21.73 -11.40 -11.95
C LEU A 445 -21.74 -10.06 -12.70
N ASP A 446 -22.73 -9.19 -12.47
CA ASP A 446 -22.73 -7.86 -13.07
C ASP A 446 -21.51 -7.02 -12.66
N GLY A 447 -21.06 -7.14 -11.41
CA GLY A 447 -19.82 -6.53 -10.95
C GLY A 447 -18.57 -7.14 -11.58
N PHE A 448 -18.50 -8.47 -11.69
CA PHE A 448 -17.36 -9.18 -12.30
C PHE A 448 -17.23 -8.88 -13.79
N TYR A 449 -18.30 -9.09 -14.57
CA TYR A 449 -18.26 -8.97 -16.03
C TYR A 449 -18.15 -7.52 -16.53
N LYS A 450 -18.46 -6.53 -15.67
CA LYS A 450 -18.24 -5.13 -15.99
C LYS A 450 -16.78 -4.88 -16.40
N ASP A 451 -15.83 -5.52 -15.72
CA ASP A 451 -14.39 -5.29 -15.87
C ASP A 451 -13.65 -6.53 -16.44
N TYR A 452 -14.38 -7.45 -17.07
CA TYR A 452 -13.86 -8.71 -17.64
C TYR A 452 -13.83 -8.66 -19.17
N ASP A 453 -12.77 -9.21 -19.77
CA ASP A 453 -12.67 -9.47 -21.20
C ASP A 453 -12.20 -10.91 -21.44
N ALA A 454 -13.03 -11.69 -22.16
CA ALA A 454 -12.82 -13.12 -22.34
C ALA A 454 -11.60 -13.43 -23.22
N ALA A 455 -11.37 -12.65 -24.28
CA ALA A 455 -10.24 -12.87 -25.19
C ALA A 455 -8.91 -12.61 -24.47
N ALA A 456 -8.83 -11.52 -23.71
CA ALA A 456 -7.66 -11.24 -22.89
C ALA A 456 -7.42 -12.30 -21.81
N ASP A 457 -8.49 -12.84 -21.22
CA ASP A 457 -8.38 -13.87 -20.17
C ASP A 457 -8.05 -15.26 -20.72
N GLU A 458 -8.45 -15.58 -21.95
CA GLU A 458 -8.08 -16.82 -22.63
C GLU A 458 -6.57 -16.87 -22.90
N GLU A 459 -6.02 -15.79 -23.47
CA GLU A 459 -4.59 -15.66 -23.70
C GLU A 459 -3.81 -15.63 -22.37
N MET A 460 -4.35 -14.96 -21.35
CA MET A 460 -3.80 -14.99 -20.00
C MET A 460 -3.77 -16.42 -19.43
N THR A 461 -4.85 -17.19 -19.62
CA THR A 461 -4.95 -18.56 -19.13
C THR A 461 -3.89 -19.45 -19.76
N ASP A 462 -3.70 -19.35 -21.08
CA ASP A 462 -2.67 -20.08 -21.80
C ASP A 462 -1.27 -19.82 -21.21
N ALA A 463 -0.88 -18.54 -21.17
CA ALA A 463 0.43 -18.14 -20.67
C ALA A 463 0.67 -18.52 -19.20
N MET A 464 -0.34 -18.39 -18.33
CA MET A 464 -0.20 -18.73 -16.91
C MET A 464 -0.10 -20.24 -16.68
N LEU A 465 -0.82 -21.06 -17.45
CA LEU A 465 -0.70 -22.51 -17.41
C LEU A 465 0.69 -22.96 -17.91
N GLU A 466 1.20 -22.34 -18.97
CA GLU A 466 2.55 -22.61 -19.50
C GLU A 466 3.64 -22.27 -18.47
N LEU A 467 3.58 -21.08 -17.86
CA LEU A 467 4.51 -20.68 -16.81
C LEU A 467 4.46 -21.61 -15.61
N TYR A 468 3.26 -21.97 -15.15
CA TYR A 468 3.10 -22.88 -14.02
C TYR A 468 3.69 -24.27 -14.34
N GLY A 469 3.33 -24.86 -15.48
CA GLY A 469 3.78 -26.20 -15.85
C GLY A 469 5.29 -26.31 -16.06
N ARG A 470 5.96 -25.24 -16.50
CA ARG A 470 7.42 -25.20 -16.64
C ARG A 470 8.17 -25.11 -15.31
N ASN A 471 7.58 -24.50 -14.28
CA ASN A 471 8.31 -24.10 -13.08
C ASN A 471 7.88 -24.80 -11.78
N ALA A 472 6.64 -25.27 -11.67
CA ALA A 472 6.13 -25.91 -10.45
C ALA A 472 6.31 -27.44 -10.41
N GLY A 473 6.52 -28.09 -11.56
CA GLY A 473 6.65 -29.55 -11.66
C GLY A 473 5.31 -30.30 -11.70
N ALA A 474 5.31 -31.48 -12.32
CA ALA A 474 4.09 -32.27 -12.53
C ALA A 474 3.48 -32.77 -11.21
N GLU A 475 4.31 -33.11 -10.22
CA GLU A 475 3.88 -33.55 -8.89
C GLU A 475 3.07 -32.51 -8.09
N LEU A 476 3.22 -31.21 -8.42
CA LEU A 476 2.50 -30.12 -7.76
C LEU A 476 1.27 -29.66 -8.56
N THR A 477 1.00 -30.28 -9.71
CA THR A 477 -0.15 -29.98 -10.55
C THR A 477 -1.40 -30.73 -10.03
N PRO A 478 -2.56 -30.05 -9.89
CA PRO A 478 -3.81 -30.73 -9.53
C PRO A 478 -4.12 -31.88 -10.51
N PRO A 479 -4.51 -33.08 -10.05
CA PRO A 479 -4.72 -34.24 -10.92
C PRO A 479 -5.65 -33.96 -12.10
N GLU A 480 -6.75 -33.25 -11.86
CA GLU A 480 -7.73 -32.89 -12.90
C GLU A 480 -7.12 -31.99 -13.98
N LEU A 481 -6.21 -31.08 -13.61
CA LEU A 481 -5.46 -30.26 -14.55
C LEU A 481 -4.40 -31.11 -15.28
N GLY A 482 -3.71 -31.99 -14.56
CA GLY A 482 -2.74 -32.92 -15.13
C GLY A 482 -3.34 -33.82 -16.21
N GLU A 483 -4.55 -34.33 -16.02
CA GLU A 483 -5.29 -35.12 -17.02
C GLU A 483 -5.58 -34.29 -18.29
N LEU A 484 -5.98 -33.02 -18.13
CA LEU A 484 -6.22 -32.14 -19.26
C LEU A 484 -4.93 -31.79 -20.01
N ILE A 485 -3.84 -31.51 -19.29
CA ILE A 485 -2.52 -31.28 -19.88
C ILE A 485 -2.06 -32.53 -20.65
N GLN A 486 -2.25 -33.73 -20.09
CA GLN A 486 -1.92 -34.97 -20.79
C GLN A 486 -2.76 -35.17 -22.06
N LYS A 487 -4.04 -34.80 -22.03
CA LYS A 487 -4.96 -34.95 -23.16
C LYS A 487 -4.65 -33.99 -24.30
N TYR A 488 -4.32 -32.73 -24.01
CA TYR A 488 -4.11 -31.67 -25.01
C TYR A 488 -2.64 -31.41 -25.35
N GLY A 489 -1.71 -31.98 -24.58
CA GLY A 489 -0.26 -31.82 -24.75
C GLY A 489 0.31 -30.66 -23.94
N ALA A 490 1.64 -30.52 -23.96
CA ALA A 490 2.35 -29.39 -23.35
C ALA A 490 2.30 -28.10 -24.19
N ASP A 491 1.46 -28.09 -25.23
CA ASP A 491 0.95 -26.90 -25.90
C ASP A 491 -0.35 -26.51 -25.19
N TYR A 492 -0.31 -25.42 -24.41
CA TYR A 492 -1.40 -25.03 -23.52
C TYR A 492 -2.51 -24.28 -24.27
N GLY A 493 -2.26 -23.78 -25.48
CA GLY A 493 -3.23 -23.05 -26.30
C GLY A 493 -4.48 -23.85 -26.66
N PRO A 494 -4.37 -25.12 -27.13
CA PRO A 494 -5.52 -26.01 -27.28
C PRO A 494 -6.31 -26.27 -25.99
N LEU A 495 -5.64 -26.33 -24.84
CA LEU A 495 -6.30 -26.49 -23.55
C LEU A 495 -7.07 -25.22 -23.15
N SER A 496 -6.46 -24.05 -23.28
CA SER A 496 -7.13 -22.78 -23.00
C SER A 496 -8.37 -22.59 -23.89
N ARG A 497 -8.23 -22.78 -25.20
CA ARG A 497 -9.38 -22.75 -26.14
C ARG A 497 -10.50 -23.70 -25.73
N TYR A 498 -10.17 -24.94 -25.37
CA TYR A 498 -11.18 -25.89 -24.89
C TYR A 498 -11.93 -25.38 -23.65
N LEU A 499 -11.23 -24.75 -22.71
CA LEU A 499 -11.83 -24.20 -21.49
C LEU A 499 -12.81 -23.08 -21.82
N PHE A 500 -12.46 -22.16 -22.72
CA PHE A 500 -13.29 -21.00 -23.06
C PHE A 500 -14.41 -21.35 -24.05
N GLU A 501 -14.15 -22.14 -25.09
CA GLU A 501 -15.18 -22.54 -26.07
C GLU A 501 -16.26 -23.48 -25.49
N THR A 502 -15.92 -24.25 -24.44
CA THR A 502 -16.85 -25.21 -23.83
C THR A 502 -17.55 -24.67 -22.59
N SER A 503 -16.94 -23.70 -21.91
CA SER A 503 -17.51 -23.15 -20.67
C SER A 503 -18.63 -22.16 -20.96
N ILE A 504 -19.56 -22.02 -20.01
CA ILE A 504 -20.54 -20.92 -20.02
C ILE A 504 -20.08 -19.74 -19.14
N LEU A 505 -18.91 -19.84 -18.49
CA LEU A 505 -18.46 -18.91 -17.45
C LEU A 505 -17.75 -17.66 -17.98
N ASP A 506 -17.33 -17.63 -19.23
CA ASP A 506 -16.75 -16.46 -19.90
C ASP A 506 -17.85 -15.50 -20.42
N ASN A 507 -19.07 -16.00 -20.64
CA ASN A 507 -20.16 -15.26 -21.27
C ASN A 507 -21.29 -14.88 -20.28
N GLN A 508 -21.31 -13.60 -19.87
CA GLN A 508 -22.31 -13.06 -18.94
C GLN A 508 -23.76 -13.33 -19.40
N LYS A 509 -24.05 -13.11 -20.68
CA LYS A 509 -25.43 -13.18 -21.20
C LYS A 509 -25.94 -14.61 -21.12
N GLU A 510 -25.13 -15.56 -21.57
CA GLU A 510 -25.47 -16.98 -21.54
C GLU A 510 -25.58 -17.50 -20.11
N LEU A 511 -24.63 -17.15 -19.23
CA LEU A 511 -24.68 -17.56 -17.84
C LEU A 511 -25.91 -17.00 -17.12
N LYS A 512 -26.23 -15.70 -17.29
CA LYS A 512 -27.42 -15.11 -16.67
C LYS A 512 -28.70 -15.73 -17.24
N GLN A 513 -28.76 -15.99 -18.55
CA GLN A 513 -29.91 -16.68 -19.15
C GLN A 513 -30.08 -18.09 -18.60
N PHE A 514 -28.97 -18.82 -18.40
CA PHE A 514 -28.98 -20.13 -17.75
C PHE A 514 -29.49 -20.06 -16.32
N LEU A 515 -29.02 -19.08 -15.53
CA LEU A 515 -29.44 -18.87 -14.14
C LEU A 515 -30.92 -18.49 -14.00
N LEU A 516 -31.47 -17.73 -14.95
CA LEU A 516 -32.91 -17.39 -14.97
C LEU A 516 -33.80 -18.64 -15.12
N HIS A 517 -33.31 -19.68 -15.80
CA HIS A 517 -34.03 -20.94 -16.01
C HIS A 517 -33.51 -22.07 -15.12
N PHE A 518 -32.77 -21.72 -14.05
CA PHE A 518 -32.17 -22.69 -13.16
C PHE A 518 -33.24 -23.57 -12.51
N LYS A 519 -33.02 -24.88 -12.54
CA LYS A 519 -33.92 -25.92 -12.04
C LYS A 519 -33.13 -27.14 -11.59
N LYS A 520 -33.78 -28.10 -10.90
CA LYS A 520 -33.12 -29.38 -10.56
C LYS A 520 -32.51 -30.03 -11.80
N GLY A 521 -31.26 -30.46 -11.69
CA GLY A 521 -30.43 -30.97 -12.79
C GLY A 521 -29.51 -29.91 -13.41
N SER A 522 -29.81 -28.61 -13.24
CA SER A 522 -28.97 -27.51 -13.76
C SER A 522 -27.63 -27.44 -13.02
N GLU A 523 -27.61 -27.80 -11.74
CA GLU A 523 -26.38 -27.91 -10.95
C GLU A 523 -25.39 -28.89 -11.58
N LYS A 524 -25.87 -29.94 -12.26
CA LYS A 524 -25.02 -30.91 -12.96
C LYS A 524 -24.33 -30.31 -14.18
N LYS A 525 -24.96 -29.33 -14.86
CA LYS A 525 -24.33 -28.64 -15.99
C LYS A 525 -23.17 -27.79 -15.48
N ILE A 526 -23.39 -26.98 -14.44
CA ILE A 526 -22.32 -26.17 -13.80
C ILE A 526 -21.22 -27.08 -13.25
N MET A 527 -21.57 -28.14 -12.51
CA MET A 527 -20.58 -29.08 -11.96
C MET A 527 -19.78 -29.81 -13.03
N ASN A 528 -20.28 -29.91 -14.27
CA ASN A 528 -19.58 -30.55 -15.38
C ASN A 528 -18.84 -29.58 -16.31
N ASP A 529 -19.07 -28.28 -16.15
CA ASP A 529 -18.37 -27.23 -16.87
C ASP A 529 -16.85 -27.35 -16.60
N PRO A 530 -16.01 -27.36 -17.65
CA PRO A 530 -14.58 -27.64 -17.48
C PRO A 530 -13.87 -26.53 -16.72
N ALA A 531 -14.24 -25.26 -16.93
CA ALA A 531 -13.64 -24.14 -16.18
C ALA A 531 -14.08 -24.14 -14.71
N PHE A 532 -15.34 -24.49 -14.44
CA PHE A 532 -15.83 -24.67 -13.06
C PHE A 532 -15.07 -25.78 -12.32
N LYS A 533 -14.90 -26.95 -12.96
CA LYS A 533 -14.19 -28.09 -12.40
C LYS A 533 -12.74 -27.76 -12.07
N ILE A 534 -12.03 -27.16 -13.03
CA ILE A 534 -10.61 -26.83 -12.86
C ILE A 534 -10.40 -25.75 -11.81
N SER A 535 -11.23 -24.70 -11.76
CA SER A 535 -11.17 -23.69 -10.70
C SER A 535 -11.29 -24.30 -9.30
N LEU A 536 -12.24 -25.23 -9.12
CA LEU A 536 -12.41 -25.92 -7.84
C LEU A 536 -11.25 -26.88 -7.52
N ALA A 537 -10.75 -27.60 -8.51
CA ALA A 537 -9.61 -28.51 -8.35
C ALA A 537 -8.34 -27.75 -7.93
N ILE A 538 -8.05 -26.63 -8.60
CA ILE A 538 -6.97 -25.69 -8.23
C ILE A 538 -7.17 -25.22 -6.79
N THR A 539 -8.30 -24.59 -6.49
CA THR A 539 -8.57 -24.06 -5.15
C THR A 539 -8.44 -25.13 -4.05
N LYS A 540 -8.98 -26.33 -4.30
CA LYS A 540 -8.91 -27.46 -3.36
C LYS A 540 -7.48 -27.94 -3.17
N TYR A 541 -6.74 -28.17 -4.26
CA TYR A 541 -5.37 -28.68 -4.20
C TYR A 541 -4.45 -27.72 -3.43
N TYR A 542 -4.57 -26.42 -3.66
CA TYR A 542 -3.85 -25.41 -2.89
C TYR A 542 -4.12 -25.52 -1.39
N ASN A 543 -5.39 -25.56 -1.01
CA ASN A 543 -5.80 -25.57 0.39
C ASN A 543 -5.46 -26.87 1.13
N ASP A 544 -5.43 -28.00 0.42
CA ASP A 544 -5.19 -29.31 1.03
C ASP A 544 -3.70 -29.67 1.08
N PHE A 545 -2.90 -29.26 0.08
CA PHE A 545 -1.53 -29.77 -0.09
C PHE A 545 -0.44 -28.69 -0.06
N ILE A 546 -0.70 -27.50 -0.58
CA ILE A 546 0.32 -26.44 -0.71
C ILE A 546 0.32 -25.50 0.49
N LEU A 547 -0.85 -24.98 0.84
CA LEU A 547 -1.02 -23.97 1.89
C LEU A 547 -0.75 -24.50 3.31
N PRO A 548 -1.20 -25.72 3.71
CA PRO A 548 -0.98 -26.19 5.09
C PRO A 548 0.48 -26.33 5.55
N PRO A 549 1.41 -26.94 4.76
CA PRO A 549 2.81 -27.01 5.17
C PRO A 549 3.46 -25.61 5.20
N PHE A 550 3.15 -24.75 4.22
CA PHE A 550 3.64 -23.38 4.18
C PHE A 550 3.19 -22.60 5.44
N ASN A 551 1.89 -22.60 5.74
CA ASN A 551 1.33 -21.91 6.91
C ASN A 551 1.95 -22.40 8.21
N ARG A 552 2.22 -23.70 8.36
CA ARG A 552 2.87 -24.24 9.57
C ARG A 552 4.25 -23.61 9.79
N VAL A 553 5.05 -23.48 8.74
CA VAL A 553 6.38 -22.87 8.81
C VAL A 553 6.26 -21.35 9.05
N SER A 554 5.36 -20.67 8.32
CA SER A 554 5.11 -19.23 8.46
C SER A 554 4.59 -18.83 9.85
N GLU A 555 3.72 -19.64 10.46
CA GLU A 555 3.24 -19.45 11.84
C GLU A 555 4.39 -19.59 12.84
N ASN A 556 5.28 -20.57 12.64
CA ASN A 556 6.45 -20.74 13.50
C ASN A 556 7.42 -19.57 13.36
N ILE A 557 7.67 -19.09 12.14
CA ILE A 557 8.45 -17.87 11.90
C ILE A 557 7.81 -16.68 12.61
N SER A 558 6.50 -16.49 12.50
CA SER A 558 5.80 -15.38 13.15
C SER A 558 5.99 -15.39 14.67
N ARG A 559 5.90 -16.57 15.30
CA ARG A 559 6.17 -16.75 16.73
C ARG A 559 7.63 -16.46 17.09
N LEU A 560 8.58 -16.95 16.29
CA LEU A 560 10.01 -16.70 16.51
C LEU A 560 10.36 -15.23 16.30
N GLN A 561 9.76 -14.57 15.30
CA GLN A 561 9.92 -13.15 15.00
C GLN A 561 9.35 -12.28 16.14
N GLN A 562 8.20 -12.64 16.72
CA GLN A 562 7.69 -11.97 17.92
C GLN A 562 8.71 -12.01 19.06
N ARG A 563 9.32 -13.18 19.32
CA ARG A 563 10.37 -13.33 20.35
C ARG A 563 11.64 -12.57 19.98
N TYR A 564 12.04 -12.60 18.72
CA TYR A 564 13.20 -11.89 18.23
C TYR A 564 13.04 -10.37 18.36
N MET A 565 11.88 -9.82 18.01
CA MET A 565 11.57 -8.40 18.19
C MET A 565 11.68 -8.00 19.67
N LYS A 566 11.09 -8.80 20.57
CA LYS A 566 11.21 -8.57 22.02
C LYS A 566 12.68 -8.60 22.48
N ALA A 567 13.45 -9.59 22.02
CA ALA A 567 14.86 -9.72 22.36
C ALA A 567 15.70 -8.55 21.83
N GLN A 568 15.42 -8.06 20.62
CA GLN A 568 16.09 -6.89 20.05
C GLN A 568 15.91 -5.64 20.92
N MET A 569 14.66 -5.35 21.35
CA MET A 569 14.37 -4.21 22.23
C MET A 569 15.06 -4.33 23.59
N LEU A 570 15.22 -5.55 24.11
CA LEU A 570 15.89 -5.81 25.38
C LEU A 570 17.42 -5.64 25.29
N VAL A 571 18.01 -6.15 24.21
CA VAL A 571 19.47 -6.26 24.03
C VAL A 571 20.09 -4.95 23.55
N PHE A 572 19.30 -4.10 22.90
CA PHE A 572 19.72 -2.78 22.40
C PHE A 572 18.88 -1.66 23.03
N PRO A 573 18.90 -1.48 24.37
CA PRO A 573 18.08 -0.47 25.03
C PRO A 573 18.43 0.97 24.60
N GLU A 574 19.61 1.18 24.01
CA GLU A 574 20.04 2.46 23.45
C GLU A 574 19.40 2.79 22.10
N LYS A 575 18.77 1.82 21.43
CA LYS A 575 18.13 2.03 20.13
C LYS A 575 16.70 2.53 20.29
N MET A 576 16.36 3.51 19.47
CA MET A 576 15.00 4.03 19.35
C MET A 576 14.17 3.14 18.41
N PHE A 577 13.42 2.20 18.98
CA PHE A 577 12.54 1.32 18.22
C PHE A 577 11.21 2.00 17.91
N TYR A 578 10.81 2.00 16.63
CA TYR A 578 9.47 2.33 16.16
C TYR A 578 8.79 1.10 15.58
N PRO A 579 7.47 0.92 15.74
CA PRO A 579 6.83 -0.30 15.28
C PRO A 579 6.73 -0.35 13.75
N ASP A 580 6.87 -1.54 13.15
CA ASP A 580 6.59 -1.74 11.72
C ASP A 580 5.19 -1.24 11.34
N ALA A 581 5.05 -0.70 10.14
CA ALA A 581 3.78 -0.27 9.60
C ALA A 581 2.77 -1.43 9.51
N ASN A 582 1.50 -1.13 9.77
CA ASN A 582 0.41 -2.13 9.83
C ASN A 582 -0.96 -1.54 9.45
N LEU A 583 -0.96 -0.51 8.59
CA LEU A 583 -2.14 0.24 8.16
C LEU A 583 -2.89 0.93 9.32
N SER A 584 -2.13 1.44 10.27
CA SER A 584 -2.60 2.34 11.34
C SER A 584 -2.05 3.74 11.13
N LEU A 585 -2.68 4.73 11.75
CA LEU A 585 -2.26 6.12 11.67
C LEU A 585 -0.85 6.31 12.27
N ARG A 586 0.07 6.89 11.50
CA ARG A 586 1.47 7.18 11.87
C ARG A 586 1.91 8.56 11.45
N VAL A 587 2.89 9.09 12.17
CA VAL A 587 3.62 10.32 11.82
C VAL A 587 5.04 9.94 11.42
N ALA A 588 5.49 10.42 10.27
CA ALA A 588 6.89 10.49 9.89
C ALA A 588 7.28 11.97 9.74
N TYR A 589 8.53 12.31 9.99
CA TYR A 589 9.02 13.68 9.85
C TYR A 589 10.40 13.69 9.20
N GLY A 590 10.84 14.87 8.80
CA GLY A 590 12.18 15.11 8.29
C GLY A 590 12.26 16.48 7.65
N THR A 591 13.07 16.60 6.62
CA THR A 591 13.35 17.85 5.92
C THR A 591 13.24 17.72 4.41
N VAL A 592 12.93 18.83 3.73
CA VAL A 592 12.97 18.93 2.27
C VAL A 592 14.42 18.89 1.80
N LYS A 593 14.82 17.89 1.01
CA LYS A 593 16.25 17.65 0.74
C LYS A 593 16.54 16.91 -0.56
N GLY A 594 17.48 17.42 -1.35
CA GLY A 594 18.04 16.73 -2.51
C GLY A 594 18.86 15.50 -2.13
N TYR A 595 19.38 14.75 -3.11
CA TYR A 595 20.27 13.61 -2.85
C TYR A 595 21.17 13.27 -4.04
N ARG A 596 22.14 12.40 -3.80
CA ARG A 596 23.07 11.89 -4.81
C ARG A 596 22.79 10.42 -5.10
N PRO A 597 22.07 10.09 -6.20
CA PRO A 597 21.74 8.69 -6.53
C PRO A 597 22.98 7.87 -6.92
N LYS A 598 24.00 8.53 -7.48
CA LYS A 598 25.24 7.93 -7.98
C LYS A 598 26.33 8.99 -8.11
N ASP A 599 27.55 8.53 -8.37
CA ASP A 599 28.71 9.41 -8.58
C ASP A 599 28.43 10.47 -9.65
N ALA A 600 28.95 11.68 -9.42
CA ALA A 600 28.79 12.89 -10.24
C ALA A 600 27.33 13.38 -10.50
N VAL A 601 26.30 12.70 -9.97
CA VAL A 601 24.90 13.12 -10.15
C VAL A 601 24.35 13.71 -8.85
N LEU A 602 23.73 14.89 -8.95
CA LEU A 602 23.00 15.53 -7.86
C LEU A 602 21.58 15.79 -8.34
N PHE A 603 20.61 15.26 -7.60
CA PHE A 603 19.22 15.63 -7.77
C PHE A 603 18.84 16.71 -6.75
N GLY A 604 18.28 17.81 -7.24
CA GLY A 604 17.68 18.85 -6.42
C GLY A 604 16.44 18.36 -5.68
N TYR A 605 15.90 19.21 -4.80
CA TYR A 605 14.77 18.87 -3.94
C TYR A 605 13.40 19.15 -4.56
N TYR A 606 13.32 19.85 -5.69
CA TYR A 606 12.08 20.16 -6.39
C TYR A 606 12.21 19.99 -7.90
N SER A 607 11.06 19.94 -8.57
CA SER A 607 10.90 19.94 -10.02
C SER A 607 9.90 21.03 -10.41
N THR A 608 9.89 21.39 -11.69
CA THR A 608 9.03 22.47 -12.22
C THR A 608 8.21 22.01 -13.42
N LEU A 609 7.23 22.82 -13.81
CA LEU A 609 6.43 22.61 -15.01
C LEU A 609 7.28 22.68 -16.30
N ASP A 610 8.45 23.33 -16.27
CA ASP A 610 9.40 23.28 -17.37
C ASP A 610 9.95 21.87 -17.60
N GLY A 611 10.18 21.10 -16.53
CA GLY A 611 10.59 19.69 -16.65
C GLY A 611 9.52 18.80 -17.30
N LEU A 612 8.24 19.17 -17.19
CA LEU A 612 7.16 18.51 -17.94
C LEU A 612 7.27 18.85 -19.42
N ALA A 613 7.49 20.12 -19.76
CA ALA A 613 7.69 20.56 -21.15
C ALA A 613 8.95 19.96 -21.78
N GLU A 614 10.03 19.73 -21.03
CA GLU A 614 11.24 19.02 -21.48
C GLU A 614 10.97 17.55 -21.82
N LYS A 615 10.07 16.90 -21.07
CA LYS A 615 9.70 15.50 -21.28
C LYS A 615 8.58 15.31 -22.31
N PHE A 616 7.85 16.37 -22.63
CA PHE A 616 6.67 16.34 -23.50
C PHE A 616 6.97 15.74 -24.88
N LYS A 617 6.11 14.81 -25.30
CA LYS A 617 6.13 14.17 -26.62
C LYS A 617 4.70 14.13 -27.16
N PRO A 618 4.37 14.91 -28.21
CA PRO A 618 3.02 14.96 -28.76
C PRO A 618 2.49 13.57 -29.12
N GLY A 619 1.35 13.19 -28.56
CA GLY A 619 0.68 11.91 -28.84
C GLY A 619 1.35 10.65 -28.27
N ASP A 620 2.38 10.79 -27.44
CA ASP A 620 2.95 9.69 -26.66
C ASP A 620 1.98 9.26 -25.54
N GLU A 621 1.86 7.96 -25.29
CA GLU A 621 0.90 7.42 -24.31
C GLU A 621 1.07 8.00 -22.89
N PHE A 622 2.31 8.27 -22.48
CA PHE A 622 2.63 8.70 -21.12
C PHE A 622 3.31 10.07 -21.03
N TYR A 623 3.88 10.56 -22.14
CA TYR A 623 4.56 11.85 -22.19
C TYR A 623 3.80 12.91 -23.02
N ASP A 624 2.55 12.67 -23.40
CA ASP A 624 1.68 13.72 -23.92
C ASP A 624 1.14 14.62 -22.79
N ALA A 625 0.75 15.85 -23.12
CA ALA A 625 0.25 16.84 -22.16
C ALA A 625 -0.84 17.71 -22.78
N PRO A 626 -1.84 18.18 -22.00
CA PRO A 626 -2.86 19.09 -22.50
C PRO A 626 -2.26 20.39 -23.04
N GLN A 627 -2.71 20.82 -24.21
CA GLN A 627 -2.20 22.04 -24.86
C GLN A 627 -2.41 23.29 -24.00
N ASP A 628 -3.54 23.39 -23.29
CA ASP A 628 -3.81 24.51 -22.39
C ASP A 628 -2.79 24.58 -21.23
N LEU A 629 -2.32 23.42 -20.73
CA LEU A 629 -1.28 23.38 -19.69
C LEU A 629 0.08 23.87 -20.24
N LEU A 630 0.44 23.44 -21.46
CA LEU A 630 1.66 23.90 -22.12
C LEU A 630 1.62 25.41 -22.39
N ALA A 631 0.47 25.94 -22.83
CA ALA A 631 0.27 27.37 -23.06
C ALA A 631 0.37 28.19 -21.76
N LEU A 632 -0.17 27.67 -20.64
CA LEU A 632 0.01 28.29 -19.32
C LEU A 632 1.49 28.33 -18.91
N ASN A 633 2.26 27.27 -19.22
CA ASN A 633 3.71 27.23 -18.96
C ASN A 633 4.48 28.23 -19.81
N GLU A 634 4.21 28.27 -21.12
CA GLU A 634 4.88 29.17 -22.08
C GLU A 634 4.66 30.65 -21.72
N HIS A 635 3.42 31.01 -21.37
CA HIS A 635 3.08 32.38 -20.98
C HIS A 635 3.42 32.74 -19.53
N ARG A 636 3.90 31.77 -18.74
CA ARG A 636 4.15 31.93 -17.29
C ARG A 636 2.91 32.43 -16.53
N ASP A 637 1.71 32.04 -16.96
CA ASP A 637 0.44 32.45 -16.30
C ASP A 637 0.15 31.62 -15.05
N PHE A 638 1.07 31.67 -14.08
CA PHE A 638 0.99 30.92 -12.83
C PHE A 638 0.31 31.71 -11.71
N GLY A 639 0.11 33.03 -11.90
CA GLY A 639 -0.47 33.90 -10.88
C GLY A 639 0.23 33.77 -9.53
N ARG A 640 -0.55 33.58 -8.46
CA ARG A 640 -0.05 33.48 -7.08
C ARG A 640 0.62 32.14 -6.72
N TYR A 641 0.68 31.20 -7.66
CA TYR A 641 1.21 29.84 -7.44
C TYR A 641 2.67 29.71 -7.89
N ALA A 642 3.20 30.70 -8.62
CA ALA A 642 4.62 30.77 -8.93
C ALA A 642 5.47 30.85 -7.65
N ASP A 643 6.64 30.24 -7.68
CA ASP A 643 7.65 30.47 -6.66
C ASP A 643 8.35 31.83 -6.85
N ALA A 644 9.19 32.21 -5.90
CA ALA A 644 9.92 33.47 -5.93
C ALA A 644 10.84 33.64 -7.16
N ASP A 645 11.24 32.53 -7.79
CA ASP A 645 12.04 32.53 -9.02
C ASP A 645 11.20 32.68 -10.32
N GLY A 646 9.87 32.77 -10.19
CA GLY A 646 8.94 32.90 -11.31
C GLY A 646 8.57 31.58 -11.98
N THR A 647 9.08 30.44 -11.50
CA THR A 647 8.72 29.12 -11.99
C THR A 647 7.56 28.51 -11.21
N LEU A 648 6.89 27.51 -11.77
CA LEU A 648 5.87 26.74 -11.07
C LEU A 648 6.44 25.39 -10.67
N HIS A 649 6.62 25.20 -9.36
CA HIS A 649 7.09 23.92 -8.82
C HIS A 649 5.98 22.87 -8.92
N THR A 650 6.30 21.68 -9.43
CA THR A 650 5.34 20.57 -9.61
C THR A 650 5.41 19.57 -8.47
N CYS A 651 6.61 19.16 -8.09
CA CYS A 651 6.84 18.16 -7.05
C CYS A 651 8.07 18.54 -6.23
N PHE A 652 8.18 17.96 -5.04
CA PHE A 652 9.38 18.04 -4.20
C PHE A 652 9.61 16.74 -3.43
N ILE A 653 10.80 16.60 -2.85
CA ILE A 653 11.23 15.41 -2.11
C ILE A 653 11.68 15.73 -0.69
N THR A 654 11.45 14.78 0.22
CA THR A 654 11.76 14.92 1.65
C THR A 654 12.41 13.66 2.22
N THR A 655 13.05 13.78 3.38
CA THR A 655 13.62 12.64 4.13
C THR A 655 12.58 11.85 4.91
N ALA A 656 11.32 12.30 5.02
CA ALA A 656 10.32 11.63 5.86
C ALA A 656 10.06 10.17 5.44
N HIS A 657 10.22 9.24 6.39
CA HIS A 657 10.10 7.80 6.13
C HIS A 657 8.65 7.38 5.83
N THR A 658 8.35 7.07 4.57
CA THR A 658 7.02 6.65 4.08
C THR A 658 7.04 5.27 3.42
N THR A 659 5.85 4.69 3.22
CA THR A 659 5.66 3.47 2.42
C THR A 659 4.30 3.45 1.73
N SER A 660 4.01 2.38 0.98
CA SER A 660 2.68 2.11 0.42
C SER A 660 1.61 2.31 1.49
N GLY A 661 0.55 3.06 1.20
CA GLY A 661 -0.46 3.47 2.18
C GLY A 661 -0.35 4.92 2.65
N CYS A 662 0.85 5.52 2.57
CA CYS A 662 1.04 6.96 2.70
C CYS A 662 0.59 7.75 1.46
N SER A 663 0.22 7.10 0.36
CA SER A 663 -0.35 7.77 -0.80
C SER A 663 -1.55 8.63 -0.41
N GLY A 664 -1.49 9.92 -0.73
CA GLY A 664 -2.48 10.94 -0.39
C GLY A 664 -2.30 11.52 1.01
N ALA A 665 -1.22 11.17 1.71
CA ALA A 665 -0.92 11.75 3.01
C ALA A 665 -0.54 13.23 2.89
N PRO A 666 -1.09 14.10 3.74
CA PRO A 666 -0.67 15.49 3.80
C PRO A 666 0.79 15.58 4.22
N VAL A 667 1.54 16.40 3.50
CA VAL A 667 2.85 16.90 3.90
C VAL A 667 2.64 18.29 4.47
N VAL A 668 2.95 18.47 5.75
CA VAL A 668 2.73 19.73 6.48
C VAL A 668 4.03 20.37 6.93
N ASP A 669 4.06 21.70 6.95
CA ASP A 669 5.20 22.49 7.43
C ASP A 669 5.33 22.47 8.96
N ALA A 670 6.36 23.14 9.47
CA ALA A 670 6.66 23.31 10.89
C ALA A 670 5.50 23.87 11.75
N THR A 671 4.52 24.51 11.12
CA THR A 671 3.36 25.15 11.75
C THR A 671 2.03 24.46 11.42
N GLY A 672 2.08 23.29 10.77
CA GLY A 672 0.90 22.48 10.47
C GLY A 672 0.10 22.90 9.23
N ASN A 673 0.65 23.75 8.35
CA ASN A 673 -0.02 24.06 7.09
C ASN A 673 0.34 23.04 6.00
N LEU A 674 -0.62 22.69 5.16
CA LEU A 674 -0.42 21.80 4.03
C LEU A 674 0.51 22.48 3.00
N VAL A 675 1.63 21.83 2.70
CA VAL A 675 2.61 22.24 1.67
C VAL A 675 2.73 21.26 0.52
N GLY A 676 2.26 20.02 0.71
CA GLY A 676 2.25 19.03 -0.37
C GLY A 676 1.42 17.81 -0.07
N LEU A 677 1.39 16.91 -1.04
CA LEU A 677 0.65 15.64 -0.99
C LEU A 677 1.59 14.49 -1.35
N ASN A 678 1.91 13.62 -0.39
CA ASN A 678 2.77 12.46 -0.64
C ASN A 678 2.11 11.52 -1.66
N PHE A 679 2.87 11.03 -2.63
CA PHE A 679 2.36 10.07 -3.60
C PHE A 679 3.31 8.94 -3.96
N ASP A 680 4.63 9.11 -3.78
CA ASP A 680 5.59 8.10 -4.18
C ASP A 680 6.89 8.18 -3.37
N ARG A 681 7.88 7.35 -3.72
CA ARG A 681 9.25 7.31 -3.20
C ARG A 681 10.23 7.17 -4.36
N SER A 682 11.47 7.62 -4.20
CA SER A 682 12.50 7.38 -5.21
C SER A 682 12.87 5.89 -5.29
N SER A 683 13.46 5.47 -6.41
CA SER A 683 13.89 4.09 -6.66
C SER A 683 14.95 3.66 -5.66
N GLU A 684 15.71 4.63 -5.15
CA GLU A 684 16.66 4.41 -4.10
C GLU A 684 16.03 4.05 -2.76
N ALA A 685 14.81 4.54 -2.52
CA ALA A 685 14.10 4.49 -1.24
C ALA A 685 13.18 3.27 -1.11
N THR A 686 13.03 2.46 -2.15
CA THR A 686 12.23 1.22 -2.16
C THR A 686 12.75 0.14 -1.20
N ALA A 687 14.03 0.19 -0.83
CA ALA A 687 14.60 -0.64 0.24
C ALA A 687 14.12 -0.22 1.65
N GLY A 688 13.53 0.98 1.76
CA GLY A 688 13.10 1.57 3.02
C GLY A 688 12.13 0.73 3.82
N ASP A 689 11.41 -0.20 3.19
CA ASP A 689 10.51 -1.14 3.90
C ASP A 689 11.27 -2.21 4.72
N TYR A 690 12.59 -2.32 4.56
CA TYR A 690 13.46 -3.26 5.27
C TYR A 690 14.70 -2.60 5.90
N TYR A 691 15.08 -1.44 5.37
CA TYR A 691 16.24 -0.68 5.78
C TYR A 691 16.15 0.76 5.24
N TYR A 692 15.99 1.72 6.14
CA TYR A 692 16.08 3.13 5.83
C TYR A 692 17.55 3.58 5.68
N ASP A 693 17.88 4.18 4.52
CA ASP A 693 19.18 4.79 4.26
C ASP A 693 19.04 6.32 4.18
N PRO A 694 19.45 7.09 5.19
CA PRO A 694 19.25 8.56 5.21
C PRO A 694 19.91 9.29 4.04
N ALA A 695 20.98 8.71 3.46
CA ALA A 695 21.68 9.31 2.33
C ALA A 695 20.90 9.20 1.00
N GLN A 696 19.96 8.25 0.92
CA GLN A 696 19.33 7.81 -0.32
C GLN A 696 17.80 7.84 -0.27
N PHE A 697 17.20 7.65 0.90
CA PHE A 697 15.76 7.57 1.06
C PHE A 697 15.11 8.92 0.82
N ARG A 698 14.17 9.01 -0.12
CA ARG A 698 13.35 10.19 -0.34
C ARG A 698 11.90 9.80 -0.64
N ASN A 699 10.95 10.44 0.05
CA ASN A 699 9.57 10.46 -0.40
C ASN A 699 9.40 11.52 -1.50
N ILE A 700 8.38 11.37 -2.33
CA ILE A 700 8.01 12.32 -3.39
C ILE A 700 6.59 12.84 -3.08
N ALA A 701 6.44 14.16 -3.11
CA ALA A 701 5.18 14.86 -2.88
C ALA A 701 4.86 15.82 -4.04
N VAL A 702 3.57 15.94 -4.37
CA VAL A 702 3.09 17.00 -5.25
C VAL A 702 3.13 18.32 -4.47
N ASP A 703 3.66 19.39 -5.06
CA ASP A 703 3.62 20.72 -4.46
C ASP A 703 2.17 21.20 -4.41
N ILE A 704 1.71 21.65 -3.24
CA ILE A 704 0.31 22.06 -3.09
C ILE A 704 -0.03 23.25 -4.01
N ARG A 705 0.96 24.09 -4.37
CA ARG A 705 0.77 25.19 -5.32
C ARG A 705 0.45 24.67 -6.72
N TYR A 706 1.03 23.54 -7.13
CA TYR A 706 0.71 22.91 -8.41
C TYR A 706 -0.72 22.38 -8.43
N VAL A 707 -1.15 21.74 -7.34
CA VAL A 707 -2.54 21.28 -7.18
C VAL A 707 -3.50 22.46 -7.32
N LEU A 708 -3.27 23.54 -6.58
CA LEU A 708 -4.12 24.74 -6.63
C LEU A 708 -4.10 25.41 -8.01
N PHE A 709 -2.94 25.46 -8.66
CA PHE A 709 -2.80 25.96 -10.02
C PHE A 709 -3.63 25.15 -11.01
N ILE A 710 -3.57 23.82 -10.95
CA ILE A 710 -4.37 22.95 -11.82
C ILE A 710 -5.86 23.17 -11.56
N MET A 711 -6.29 23.29 -10.31
CA MET A 711 -7.69 23.57 -9.96
C MET A 711 -8.17 24.93 -10.49
N ASP A 712 -7.34 25.97 -10.35
CA ASP A 712 -7.68 27.36 -10.70
C ASP A 712 -7.53 27.62 -12.19
N LYS A 713 -6.29 27.58 -12.68
CA LYS A 713 -5.88 28.05 -14.01
C LYS A 713 -6.19 27.06 -15.13
N PHE A 714 -6.04 25.76 -14.86
CA PHE A 714 -6.29 24.73 -15.87
C PHE A 714 -7.75 24.29 -15.89
N ALA A 715 -8.33 23.96 -14.73
CA ALA A 715 -9.68 23.40 -14.65
C ALA A 715 -10.80 24.46 -14.56
N GLY A 716 -10.48 25.71 -14.22
CA GLY A 716 -11.48 26.75 -13.98
C GLY A 716 -12.38 26.47 -12.76
N ALA A 717 -11.93 25.63 -11.82
CA ALA A 717 -12.65 25.21 -10.63
C ALA A 717 -12.33 26.11 -9.41
N GLY A 718 -12.11 27.41 -9.65
CA GLY A 718 -11.70 28.39 -8.64
C GLY A 718 -12.65 28.51 -7.44
N TYR A 719 -13.94 28.16 -7.59
CA TYR A 719 -14.91 28.15 -6.49
C TYR A 719 -14.51 27.21 -5.34
N LEU A 720 -13.71 26.16 -5.62
CA LEU A 720 -13.19 25.27 -4.58
C LEU A 720 -12.18 25.97 -3.68
N LEU A 721 -11.50 27.00 -4.18
CA LEU A 721 -10.55 27.79 -3.39
C LEU A 721 -11.25 28.67 -2.35
N ASP A 722 -12.49 29.10 -2.62
CA ASP A 722 -13.28 29.91 -1.69
C ASP A 722 -13.67 29.15 -0.43
N GLU A 723 -13.67 27.80 -0.48
CA GLU A 723 -13.94 26.92 0.66
C GLU A 723 -12.66 26.64 1.49
N MET A 724 -11.47 26.97 0.97
CA MET A 724 -10.19 26.71 1.62
C MET A 724 -9.75 27.86 2.51
N LYS A 725 -8.94 27.53 3.52
CA LYS A 725 -8.24 28.54 4.34
C LYS A 725 -6.78 28.59 3.92
N PHE A 726 -6.30 29.74 3.47
CA PHE A 726 -4.89 29.95 3.17
C PHE A 726 -4.12 30.40 4.42
N ALA A 727 -2.91 29.86 4.61
CA ALA A 727 -2.03 30.26 5.69
C ALA A 727 -1.57 31.72 5.51
N GLN A 728 -1.50 32.46 6.61
CA GLN A 728 -1.03 33.86 6.63
C GLN A 728 0.49 33.96 6.48
#